data_AF-A6F193-F1
#
_entry.id   AF-A6F193-F1
#
_cell.length_a   1.000
_cell.length_b   1.000
_cell.length_c   1.000
_cell.angle_alpha   90.00
_cell.angle_beta   90.00
_cell.angle_gamma   90.00
#
_symmetry.space_group_name_H-M   'P 1'
#
loop_
_entity.id
_entity.type
_entity.pdbx_description
1 polymer ?
#
loop_
_entity_poly.entity_id
_entity_poly.type
_entity_poly.pdbx_seq_one_letter_code
_entity_poly.pdbx_strand_id
1 'polypeptide(L)'
;MAGIRKHIVVTQSVRGVVLALSAPAMADMQLLGDEDMADISGQSGITLEMELGMTADRLTYFDDDRGIYLEDFRVGSASQPGKSAAHVIRVDITDEASLNLDYLVEDRRIEFGDIRLAGAPGIGMGGIFFDHSLQGNLRISPGGAFGSSGYTFDTAYTMTGGRLGYRTNGNEVFLDDITLSVEALGVTLDVVGSTLELNAPRVSGSYDVGAIRYSNNPANHGNTYDVATGQALPSYGGLSGSFDLSSKTGITAGGREGEGFRLDNETTINSASFIYHDDDHALAFREITGQYRLNDLRVDVTADRYGRDALGFTLGSLNGEFNIGRIEMGASGQSIGEVNVSFMLQDHIYNGRSYTNAVYLQGGGHPDAGSQGLRLSTEWSLQLADLSYTEDGNRVIFSGLQSWGQGDVTVNVTRDGELNGTRFYDGLRIGFENVSAGYRVNGLRVGSEDAPLQGGTELLLALGFYPAYEFDMDGQVTLGAGGASGEGLTINSDIRIRNGRAAIIAAPYDEGAGEVSQKGLWISDLSYDAHVRDMTLDVTEDGLALVKGEAWSLMDVGNLRVGDKDAGSSFGRFVAQKYETGSSMIIVPGGAGNVCAGGSGGTESACAASGGIWEARGDEGITIQLKQILAKEVSDARKNALTWETNRQVDSSGKPINNTGSRLVLDDIHTSDGGDFDGDGVDDNTFGIRTDLSVDVYQTKVVKKTDGADALGVVGARGDEKIMDPAAGAGYRYVSSPTTADLDNRPLGFAVRARSRFKELSINNIDLFHPTGGPQTAVYGVKMQNFDIEANLTATPIP
;
A
#
# COMPACT_ATOMS: atom_id res chain seq x y z
N MET A 1 42.91 8.39 -19.30
CA MET A 1 43.61 8.88 -18.10
C MET A 1 43.45 10.39 -18.00
N ALA A 2 42.39 10.83 -17.32
CA ALA A 2 42.27 12.14 -16.70
C ALA A 2 41.79 11.84 -15.27
N GLY A 3 42.50 12.37 -14.27
CA GLY A 3 42.41 11.90 -12.89
C GLY A 3 41.10 12.30 -12.22
N ILE A 4 40.34 11.30 -11.80
CA ILE A 4 39.23 11.42 -10.85
C ILE A 4 39.83 11.64 -9.46
N ARG A 5 39.64 12.83 -8.86
CA ARG A 5 39.88 13.06 -7.43
C ARG A 5 38.53 13.04 -6.70
N LYS A 6 38.19 11.88 -6.13
CA LYS A 6 37.10 11.76 -5.13
C LYS A 6 37.70 12.07 -3.76
N HIS A 7 37.11 13.02 -3.03
CA HIS A 7 37.53 13.39 -1.68
C HIS A 7 36.49 12.91 -0.67
N ILE A 8 36.76 11.81 0.03
CA ILE A 8 36.12 11.51 1.31
C ILE A 8 36.90 12.29 2.36
N VAL A 9 36.27 13.27 2.99
CA VAL A 9 36.88 14.07 4.06
C VAL A 9 36.23 13.68 5.38
N VAL A 10 37.01 13.01 6.24
CA VAL A 10 36.63 12.75 7.63
C VAL A 10 37.20 13.89 8.48
N THR A 11 36.33 14.67 9.12
CA THR A 11 36.78 15.77 10.00
C THR A 11 36.70 15.28 11.45
N GLN A 12 37.86 15.08 12.09
CA GLN A 12 37.95 14.74 13.52
C GLN A 12 38.28 15.98 14.34
N SER A 13 37.47 16.29 15.36
CA SER A 13 37.73 17.38 16.31
C SER A 13 38.40 16.85 17.59
N VAL A 14 39.74 16.85 17.62
CA VAL A 14 40.51 16.40 18.80
C VAL A 14 40.54 17.51 19.87
N ARG A 15 39.84 17.31 21.00
CA ARG A 15 40.05 18.10 22.23
C ARG A 15 41.12 17.41 23.08
N GLY A 16 42.30 18.02 23.15
CA GLY A 16 43.42 17.54 23.96
C GLY A 16 43.28 17.85 25.45
N VAL A 17 43.59 16.86 26.29
CA VAL A 17 44.03 17.04 27.69
C VAL A 17 45.04 15.93 28.05
N VAL A 18 46.27 16.39 28.31
CA VAL A 18 47.30 15.94 29.27
C VAL A 18 47.84 14.49 29.20
N LEU A 19 49.13 14.41 28.81
CA LEU A 19 50.03 13.27 28.98
C LEU A 19 50.18 12.86 30.46
N ALA A 20 49.94 11.58 30.74
CA ALA A 20 50.55 10.87 31.86
C ALA A 20 51.48 9.77 31.31
N LEU A 21 52.70 9.73 31.84
CA LEU A 21 53.82 8.89 31.42
C LEU A 21 53.52 7.38 31.59
N SER A 22 53.51 6.62 30.49
CA SER A 22 53.65 5.15 30.49
C SER A 22 54.99 4.76 29.89
N ALA A 23 55.70 3.85 30.57
CA ALA A 23 57.04 3.37 30.23
C ALA A 23 57.11 2.72 28.83
N PRO A 24 58.28 2.75 28.15
CA PRO A 24 58.44 2.01 26.89
C PRO A 24 58.50 0.51 27.18
N ALA A 25 57.48 -0.24 26.75
CA ALA A 25 57.64 -1.66 26.50
C ALA A 25 58.52 -1.81 25.25
N MET A 26 59.81 -2.11 25.45
CA MET A 26 60.66 -2.58 24.36
C MET A 26 60.26 -4.03 24.06
N ALA A 27 59.47 -4.22 23.01
CA ALA A 27 59.34 -5.51 22.35
C ALA A 27 60.57 -5.68 21.44
N ASP A 28 61.50 -6.52 21.87
CA ASP A 28 62.63 -6.96 21.05
C ASP A 28 62.09 -7.96 20.02
N MET A 29 62.22 -7.67 18.73
CA MET A 29 61.89 -8.65 17.68
C MET A 29 63.02 -9.66 17.61
N GLN A 30 62.80 -10.86 18.13
CA GLN A 30 63.74 -11.96 18.05
C GLN A 30 63.72 -12.55 16.63
N LEU A 31 64.88 -12.55 15.96
CA LEU A 31 65.05 -13.19 14.66
C LEU A 31 64.94 -14.72 14.85
N LEU A 32 63.90 -15.33 14.27
CA LEU A 32 63.74 -16.78 14.23
C LEU A 32 64.74 -17.40 13.24
N GLY A 33 65.32 -18.55 13.59
CA GLY A 33 66.22 -19.30 12.71
C GLY A 33 65.44 -20.15 11.69
N ASP A 34 66.09 -20.49 10.57
CA ASP A 34 65.47 -21.26 9.47
C ASP A 34 64.91 -22.64 9.90
N GLU A 35 65.38 -23.20 11.02
CA GLU A 35 64.90 -24.46 11.58
C GLU A 35 63.56 -24.30 12.33
N ASP A 36 63.31 -23.13 12.96
CA ASP A 36 62.02 -22.79 13.59
C ASP A 36 60.97 -22.38 12.54
N MET A 37 61.39 -21.87 11.37
CA MET A 37 60.49 -21.54 10.26
C MET A 37 60.10 -22.74 9.38
N ALA A 38 60.84 -23.85 9.45
CA ALA A 38 60.56 -25.07 8.69
C ALA A 38 59.36 -25.87 9.25
N ASP A 39 59.03 -25.70 10.54
CA ASP A 39 57.88 -26.31 11.21
C ASP A 39 56.62 -25.42 11.23
N ILE A 40 56.70 -24.18 10.71
CA ILE A 40 55.52 -23.35 10.47
C ILE A 40 54.87 -23.81 9.16
N SER A 41 54.05 -24.88 9.22
CA SER A 41 53.08 -25.15 8.16
C SER A 41 51.95 -24.13 8.30
N GLY A 42 51.97 -23.10 7.44
CA GLY A 42 50.96 -22.04 7.39
C GLY A 42 49.61 -22.54 6.86
N GLN A 43 48.98 -23.52 7.53
CA GLN A 43 47.64 -24.04 7.21
C GLN A 43 46.60 -23.71 8.30
N SER A 44 46.95 -22.96 9.35
CA SER A 44 45.98 -22.49 10.35
C SER A 44 45.55 -21.06 10.03
N GLY A 45 44.28 -20.86 9.72
CA GLY A 45 43.68 -19.55 9.46
C GLY A 45 43.90 -18.52 10.58
N ILE A 46 43.79 -17.25 10.25
CA ILE A 46 43.99 -16.11 11.16
C ILE A 46 42.67 -15.78 11.85
N THR A 47 42.63 -15.74 13.19
CA THR A 47 41.48 -15.18 13.92
C THR A 47 41.76 -13.73 14.30
N LEU A 48 40.85 -12.84 13.93
CA LEU A 48 40.85 -11.42 14.26
C LEU A 48 39.76 -11.18 15.30
N GLU A 49 40.14 -10.78 16.51
CA GLU A 49 39.22 -10.33 17.56
C GLU A 49 39.31 -8.80 17.66
N MET A 50 38.18 -8.11 17.48
CA MET A 50 38.11 -6.66 17.39
C MET A 50 37.02 -6.11 18.32
N GLU A 51 37.35 -5.01 19.01
CA GLU A 51 36.36 -4.15 19.66
C GLU A 51 36.15 -2.90 18.77
N LEU A 52 35.00 -2.84 18.10
CA LEU A 52 34.67 -1.78 17.14
C LEU A 52 33.93 -0.63 17.82
N GLY A 53 34.60 0.51 17.97
CA GLY A 53 34.01 1.79 18.36
C GLY A 53 34.46 2.89 17.42
N MET A 54 33.53 3.51 16.70
CA MET A 54 33.84 4.58 15.75
C MET A 54 32.81 5.70 15.87
N THR A 55 33.28 6.95 15.84
CA THR A 55 32.41 8.13 15.76
C THR A 55 32.99 9.11 14.75
N ALA A 56 32.11 9.76 14.00
CA ALA A 56 32.46 10.88 13.13
C ALA A 56 31.34 11.93 13.19
N ASP A 57 31.72 13.20 13.38
CA ASP A 57 30.75 14.30 13.44
C ASP A 57 29.96 14.41 12.12
N ARG A 58 30.62 14.13 10.98
CA ARG A 58 30.03 14.17 9.66
C ARG A 58 30.76 13.30 8.65
N LEU A 59 30.02 12.53 7.86
CA LEU A 59 30.43 11.99 6.57
C LEU A 59 29.82 12.84 5.46
N THR A 60 30.55 13.05 4.37
CA THR A 60 30.12 13.90 3.26
C THR A 60 30.37 13.23 1.93
N TYR A 61 29.37 13.26 1.06
CA TYR A 61 29.47 12.89 -0.34
C TYR A 61 29.04 14.07 -1.22
N PHE A 62 29.77 14.30 -2.31
CA PHE A 62 29.46 15.32 -3.30
C PHE A 62 29.36 14.68 -4.68
N ASP A 63 28.43 15.22 -5.46
CA ASP A 63 28.11 14.86 -6.83
C ASP A 63 27.62 16.14 -7.52
N ASP A 64 28.20 16.50 -8.66
CA ASP A 64 27.87 17.73 -9.42
C ASP A 64 27.77 19.01 -8.55
N ASP A 65 28.76 19.23 -7.68
CA ASP A 65 28.83 20.33 -6.69
C ASP A 65 27.69 20.38 -5.65
N ARG A 66 26.78 19.40 -5.66
CA ARG A 66 25.77 19.16 -4.63
C ARG A 66 26.24 18.07 -3.69
N GLY A 67 25.76 18.06 -2.45
CA GLY A 67 26.24 17.09 -1.48
C GLY A 67 25.19 16.62 -0.49
N ILE A 68 25.48 15.45 0.09
CA ILE A 68 24.74 14.87 1.21
C ILE A 68 25.69 14.75 2.40
N TYR A 69 25.17 15.08 3.57
CA TYR A 69 25.85 14.99 4.86
C TYR A 69 25.14 13.95 5.71
N LEU A 70 25.91 12.98 6.21
CA LEU A 70 25.45 12.09 7.28
C LEU A 70 26.09 12.61 8.57
N GLU A 71 25.28 13.12 9.48
CA GLU A 71 25.74 13.73 10.73
C GLU A 71 25.66 12.74 11.89
N ASP A 72 26.52 12.94 12.88
CA ASP A 72 26.58 12.12 14.09
C ASP A 72 26.69 10.62 13.79
N PHE A 73 27.60 10.26 12.88
CA PHE A 73 27.84 8.86 12.53
C PHE A 73 28.50 8.11 13.69
N ARG A 74 27.92 6.97 14.09
CA ARG A 74 28.40 6.15 15.21
C ARG A 74 28.32 4.67 14.88
N VAL A 75 29.34 3.93 15.33
CA VAL A 75 29.36 2.48 15.39
C VAL A 75 29.84 2.08 16.78
N GLY A 76 29.09 1.23 17.48
CA GLY A 76 29.42 0.80 18.83
C GLY A 76 28.41 -0.21 19.38
N SER A 77 28.40 -0.39 20.69
CA SER A 77 27.44 -1.27 21.38
C SER A 77 26.02 -0.70 21.34
N ALA A 78 25.03 -1.52 20.98
CA ALA A 78 23.61 -1.14 21.00
C ALA A 78 23.06 -1.09 22.43
N SER A 79 23.41 -2.08 23.26
CA SER A 79 22.95 -2.19 24.65
C SER A 79 23.69 -1.28 25.64
N GLN A 80 24.92 -0.87 25.33
CA GLN A 80 25.79 -0.04 26.17
C GLN A 80 26.27 1.20 25.41
N PRO A 81 25.49 2.31 25.40
CA PRO A 81 25.85 3.53 24.69
C PRO A 81 27.27 4.02 24.99
N GLY A 82 28.05 4.27 23.93
CA GLY A 82 29.43 4.76 24.03
C GLY A 82 30.49 3.67 24.26
N LYS A 83 30.12 2.39 24.30
CA LYS A 83 31.04 1.25 24.28
C LYS A 83 31.25 0.72 22.86
N SER A 84 32.31 -0.06 22.67
CA SER A 84 32.59 -0.76 21.41
C SER A 84 31.73 -2.02 21.30
N ALA A 85 31.42 -2.44 20.06
CA ALA A 85 30.81 -3.74 19.76
C ALA A 85 31.88 -4.81 19.53
N ALA A 86 31.59 -6.07 19.86
CA ALA A 86 32.53 -7.17 19.64
C ALA A 86 32.40 -7.71 18.21
N HIS A 87 33.54 -8.01 17.58
CA HIS A 87 33.59 -8.59 16.24
C HIS A 87 34.75 -9.58 16.16
N VAL A 88 34.42 -10.85 15.88
CA VAL A 88 35.39 -11.92 15.65
C VAL A 88 35.28 -12.35 14.20
N ILE A 89 36.39 -12.33 13.47
CA ILE A 89 36.47 -12.86 12.10
C ILE A 89 37.58 -13.90 12.03
N ARG A 90 37.25 -15.12 11.65
CA ARG A 90 38.23 -16.13 11.25
C ARG A 90 38.43 -16.08 9.75
N VAL A 91 39.67 -15.90 9.34
CA VAL A 91 40.10 -15.75 7.95
C VAL A 91 40.88 -17.01 7.55
N ASP A 92 40.45 -17.67 6.49
CA ASP A 92 41.14 -18.82 5.91
C ASP A 92 41.28 -18.67 4.40
N ILE A 93 42.38 -19.16 3.83
CA ILE A 93 42.64 -19.15 2.39
C ILE A 93 42.85 -20.60 1.95
N THR A 94 42.00 -21.08 1.06
CA THR A 94 42.05 -22.47 0.59
C THR A 94 43.09 -22.67 -0.52
N ASP A 95 43.43 -23.93 -0.80
CA ASP A 95 44.31 -24.33 -1.91
C ASP A 95 43.79 -23.91 -3.30
N GLU A 96 42.48 -23.64 -3.40
CA GLU A 96 41.81 -23.12 -4.61
C GLU A 96 41.83 -21.58 -4.67
N ALA A 97 42.62 -20.92 -3.81
CA ALA A 97 42.68 -19.47 -3.65
C ALA A 97 41.33 -18.82 -3.29
N SER A 98 40.44 -19.55 -2.63
CA SER A 98 39.20 -18.98 -2.06
C SER A 98 39.48 -18.38 -0.69
N LEU A 99 38.92 -17.21 -0.41
CA LEU A 99 38.93 -16.57 0.90
C LEU A 99 37.66 -16.95 1.66
N ASN A 100 37.79 -17.62 2.80
CA ASN A 100 36.68 -17.92 3.71
C ASN A 100 36.75 -17.00 4.92
N LEU A 101 35.63 -16.37 5.24
CA LEU A 101 35.45 -15.51 6.41
C LEU A 101 34.31 -16.08 7.25
N ASP A 102 34.61 -16.63 8.42
CA ASP A 102 33.59 -16.91 9.45
C ASP A 102 33.54 -15.72 10.39
N TYR A 103 32.37 -15.12 10.58
CA TYR A 103 32.22 -13.92 11.41
C TYR A 103 31.17 -14.09 12.50
N LEU A 104 31.45 -13.46 13.63
CA LEU A 104 30.54 -13.25 14.75
C LEU A 104 30.62 -11.78 15.16
N VAL A 105 29.52 -11.06 14.99
CA VAL A 105 29.30 -9.69 15.45
C VAL A 105 28.30 -9.75 16.58
N GLU A 106 28.60 -9.12 17.70
CA GLU A 106 27.69 -9.07 18.86
C GLU A 106 27.38 -7.63 19.23
N ASP A 107 26.09 -7.38 19.47
CA ASP A 107 25.57 -6.14 20.04
C ASP A 107 25.99 -4.86 19.29
N ARG A 108 25.96 -4.86 17.95
CA ARG A 108 26.42 -3.70 17.16
C ARG A 108 25.26 -2.77 16.79
N ARG A 109 25.38 -1.49 17.14
CA ARG A 109 24.61 -0.37 16.57
C ARG A 109 25.42 0.37 15.52
N ILE A 110 24.81 0.63 14.37
CA ILE A 110 25.26 1.61 13.37
C ILE A 110 24.20 2.71 13.32
N GLU A 111 24.60 3.97 13.46
CA GLU A 111 23.66 5.09 13.56
C GLU A 111 24.14 6.32 12.79
N PHE A 112 23.19 7.04 12.20
CA PHE A 112 23.32 8.43 11.76
C PHE A 112 22.29 9.26 12.50
N GLY A 113 22.70 10.32 13.19
CA GLY A 113 21.78 11.17 13.96
C GLY A 113 20.91 12.07 13.06
N ASP A 114 21.41 12.45 11.88
CA ASP A 114 20.65 13.17 10.87
C ASP A 114 21.25 12.98 9.47
N ILE A 115 20.42 13.11 8.44
CA ILE A 115 20.82 13.10 7.03
C ILE A 115 20.39 14.43 6.40
N ARG A 116 21.31 15.13 5.72
CA ARG A 116 21.06 16.49 5.19
C ARG A 116 21.60 16.67 3.80
N LEU A 117 20.98 17.57 3.04
CA LEU A 117 21.49 18.03 1.75
C LEU A 117 22.24 19.35 1.94
N ALA A 118 23.34 19.52 1.20
CA ALA A 118 24.24 20.66 1.34
C ALA A 118 23.54 22.02 1.09
N GLY A 119 22.61 22.08 0.13
CA GLY A 119 21.83 23.28 -0.18
C GLY A 119 20.65 23.58 0.76
N ALA A 120 20.39 22.73 1.76
CA ALA A 120 19.28 22.90 2.71
C ALA A 120 19.78 22.90 4.18
N PRO A 121 20.64 23.86 4.58
CA PRO A 121 21.18 23.89 5.93
C PRO A 121 20.08 24.11 6.98
N GLY A 122 20.10 23.31 8.04
CA GLY A 122 19.17 23.41 9.17
C GLY A 122 17.87 22.61 9.01
N ILE A 123 17.73 21.87 7.91
CA ILE A 123 16.61 20.97 7.68
C ILE A 123 17.16 19.56 7.40
N GLY A 124 16.69 18.57 8.13
CA GLY A 124 17.18 17.19 8.06
C GLY A 124 16.09 16.19 7.67
N MET A 125 16.52 15.05 7.14
CA MET A 125 15.64 13.91 6.86
C MET A 125 15.28 13.14 8.13
N GLY A 126 16.03 13.32 9.23
CA GLY A 126 15.91 12.49 10.43
C GLY A 126 17.07 11.50 10.56
N GLY A 127 17.11 10.84 11.72
CA GLY A 127 18.13 9.85 12.06
C GLY A 127 17.68 8.42 11.78
N ILE A 128 18.65 7.54 11.56
CA ILE A 128 18.45 6.11 11.35
C ILE A 128 19.44 5.34 12.22
N PHE A 129 18.99 4.30 12.90
CA PHE A 129 19.86 3.36 13.61
C PHE A 129 19.54 1.92 13.24
N PHE A 130 20.58 1.08 13.27
CA PHE A 130 20.48 -0.35 12.99
C PHE A 130 21.28 -1.16 14.02
N ASP A 131 20.57 -1.92 14.84
CA ASP A 131 21.11 -2.83 15.84
C ASP A 131 21.13 -4.24 15.28
N HIS A 132 22.17 -5.02 15.57
CA HIS A 132 22.20 -6.44 15.23
C HIS A 132 23.32 -7.18 15.96
N SER A 133 23.06 -8.46 16.22
CA SER A 133 24.09 -9.48 16.34
C SER A 133 24.02 -10.38 15.10
N LEU A 134 25.16 -10.77 14.55
CA LEU A 134 25.26 -11.43 13.26
C LEU A 134 26.28 -12.55 13.32
N GLN A 135 25.89 -13.77 12.94
CA GLN A 135 26.80 -14.90 12.82
C GLN A 135 26.64 -15.53 11.43
N GLY A 136 27.75 -15.81 10.76
CA GLY A 136 27.69 -16.44 9.45
C GLY A 136 29.04 -16.66 8.81
N ASN A 137 29.00 -16.99 7.52
CA ASN A 137 30.17 -17.13 6.69
C ASN A 137 30.05 -16.35 5.37
N LEU A 138 31.20 -16.05 4.80
CA LEU A 138 31.36 -15.51 3.45
C LEU A 138 32.56 -16.17 2.80
N ARG A 139 32.33 -16.91 1.71
CA ARG A 139 33.37 -17.43 0.84
C ARG A 139 33.44 -16.58 -0.42
N ILE A 140 34.65 -16.12 -0.76
CA ILE A 140 34.95 -15.38 -1.98
C ILE A 140 35.92 -16.22 -2.80
N SER A 141 35.51 -16.61 -4.01
CA SER A 141 36.32 -17.43 -4.92
C SER A 141 36.63 -16.66 -6.20
N PRO A 142 37.82 -16.83 -6.80
CA PRO A 142 38.12 -16.23 -8.10
C PRO A 142 37.30 -16.87 -9.22
N GLY A 143 36.97 -16.07 -10.24
CA GLY A 143 36.11 -16.48 -11.36
C GLY A 143 34.66 -16.04 -11.15
N GLY A 144 34.09 -15.41 -12.18
CA GLY A 144 32.68 -15.00 -12.22
C GLY A 144 31.94 -15.69 -13.37
N ALA A 145 30.72 -15.25 -13.65
CA ALA A 145 29.84 -15.84 -14.65
C ALA A 145 30.39 -15.67 -16.09
N PHE A 146 31.23 -14.65 -16.33
CA PHE A 146 31.71 -14.29 -17.67
C PHE A 146 33.21 -14.50 -17.89
N GLY A 147 33.96 -14.98 -16.89
CA GLY A 147 35.38 -15.29 -17.04
C GLY A 147 36.15 -15.39 -15.73
N SER A 148 37.47 -15.60 -15.85
CA SER A 148 38.37 -15.78 -14.71
C SER A 148 38.71 -14.50 -13.94
N SER A 149 38.30 -13.32 -14.43
CA SER A 149 38.58 -12.02 -13.80
C SER A 149 37.48 -11.54 -12.85
N GLY A 150 36.33 -12.21 -12.80
CA GLY A 150 35.25 -11.92 -11.86
C GLY A 150 35.46 -12.60 -10.51
N TYR A 151 34.46 -12.45 -9.63
CA TYR A 151 34.41 -13.09 -8.31
C TYR A 151 33.09 -13.84 -8.13
N THR A 152 33.14 -14.96 -7.42
CA THR A 152 31.97 -15.67 -6.91
C THR A 152 31.90 -15.55 -5.39
N PHE A 153 30.72 -15.27 -4.86
CA PHE A 153 30.41 -15.12 -3.44
C PHE A 153 29.39 -16.16 -3.03
N ASP A 154 29.70 -16.87 -1.95
CA ASP A 154 28.74 -17.69 -1.22
C ASP A 154 28.64 -17.12 0.19
N THR A 155 27.43 -16.85 0.67
CA THR A 155 27.22 -16.38 2.03
C THR A 155 25.99 -17.02 2.66
N ALA A 156 26.13 -17.40 3.93
CA ALA A 156 25.03 -17.80 4.77
C ALA A 156 25.19 -17.15 6.14
N TYR A 157 24.14 -16.51 6.66
CA TYR A 157 24.18 -15.87 7.96
C TYR A 157 22.82 -15.83 8.65
N THR A 158 22.89 -15.71 9.98
CA THR A 158 21.75 -15.42 10.84
C THR A 158 22.02 -14.16 11.64
N MET A 159 21.08 -13.23 11.58
CA MET A 159 20.98 -12.05 12.41
C MET A 159 19.94 -12.27 13.50
N THR A 160 20.22 -11.83 14.73
CA THR A 160 19.29 -11.92 15.86
C THR A 160 19.27 -10.63 16.68
N GLY A 161 18.15 -10.41 17.39
CA GLY A 161 17.96 -9.25 18.26
C GLY A 161 18.12 -7.92 17.54
N GLY A 162 17.85 -7.89 16.23
CA GLY A 162 18.07 -6.72 15.41
C GLY A 162 17.03 -5.64 15.65
N ARG A 163 17.38 -4.39 15.39
CA ARG A 163 16.43 -3.26 15.37
C ARG A 163 16.74 -2.34 14.23
N LEU A 164 15.72 -1.83 13.55
CA LEU A 164 15.88 -0.80 12.52
C LEU A 164 14.91 0.33 12.82
N GLY A 165 15.44 1.51 13.15
CA GLY A 165 14.62 2.65 13.56
C GLY A 165 14.81 3.90 12.73
N TYR A 166 13.72 4.63 12.57
CA TYR A 166 13.68 5.96 11.99
C TYR A 166 13.22 6.96 13.04
N ARG A 167 13.94 8.07 13.17
CA ARG A 167 13.75 9.06 14.23
C ARG A 167 13.66 10.47 13.69
N THR A 168 12.65 11.21 14.12
CA THR A 168 12.51 12.64 13.79
C THR A 168 12.07 13.44 15.01
N ASN A 169 12.73 14.56 15.27
CA ASN A 169 12.35 15.52 16.31
C ASN A 169 12.20 14.88 17.71
N GLY A 170 12.97 13.82 17.98
CA GLY A 170 12.94 13.08 19.25
C GLY A 170 11.96 11.91 19.32
N ASN A 171 11.05 11.75 18.35
CA ASN A 171 10.15 10.59 18.29
C ASN A 171 10.71 9.53 17.34
N GLU A 172 10.37 8.25 17.57
CA GLU A 172 10.88 7.14 16.75
C GLU A 172 9.82 6.08 16.47
N VAL A 173 9.94 5.46 15.30
CA VAL A 173 9.31 4.19 14.95
C VAL A 173 10.41 3.22 14.57
N PHE A 174 10.35 1.98 15.06
CA PHE A 174 11.38 0.99 14.78
C PHE A 174 10.84 -0.43 14.75
N LEU A 175 11.45 -1.25 13.90
CA LEU A 175 11.31 -2.70 13.93
C LEU A 175 12.11 -3.22 15.13
N ASP A 176 11.49 -4.03 15.97
CA ASP A 176 12.06 -4.60 17.19
C ASP A 176 12.17 -6.12 17.10
N ASP A 177 13.20 -6.66 17.74
CA ASP A 177 13.52 -8.10 17.79
C ASP A 177 13.57 -8.77 16.40
N ILE A 178 14.30 -8.16 15.48
CA ILE A 178 14.47 -8.69 14.12
C ILE A 178 15.37 -9.93 14.17
N THR A 179 14.84 -11.05 13.67
CA THR A 179 15.61 -12.24 13.30
C THR A 179 15.58 -12.39 11.78
N LEU A 180 16.74 -12.60 11.16
CA LEU A 180 16.88 -12.78 9.71
C LEU A 180 17.87 -13.91 9.43
N SER A 181 17.49 -14.88 8.61
CA SER A 181 18.40 -15.91 8.11
C SER A 181 18.44 -15.83 6.59
N VAL A 182 19.64 -15.77 6.01
CA VAL A 182 19.86 -15.63 4.56
C VAL A 182 20.91 -16.62 4.09
N GLU A 183 20.67 -17.22 2.94
CA GLU A 183 21.63 -17.98 2.14
C GLU A 183 21.61 -17.44 0.71
N ALA A 184 22.79 -17.06 0.20
CA ALA A 184 23.01 -16.65 -1.18
C ALA A 184 24.24 -17.39 -1.71
N LEU A 185 24.04 -18.28 -2.68
CA LEU A 185 25.08 -19.13 -3.23
C LEU A 185 25.28 -18.85 -4.72
N GLY A 186 26.53 -18.90 -5.17
CA GLY A 186 26.90 -18.70 -6.56
C GLY A 186 26.67 -17.26 -7.05
N VAL A 187 26.62 -16.28 -6.15
CA VAL A 187 26.49 -14.87 -6.54
C VAL A 187 27.78 -14.48 -7.27
N THR A 188 27.69 -13.87 -8.44
CA THR A 188 28.85 -13.47 -9.24
C THR A 188 28.89 -11.98 -9.44
N LEU A 189 30.10 -11.42 -9.44
CA LEU A 189 30.38 -10.02 -9.77
C LEU A 189 31.41 -9.97 -10.89
N ASP A 190 31.01 -9.44 -12.04
CA ASP A 190 31.82 -9.38 -13.26
C ASP A 190 31.82 -7.96 -13.84
N VAL A 191 32.89 -7.63 -14.57
CA VAL A 191 32.91 -6.42 -15.41
C VAL A 191 32.71 -6.86 -16.85
N VAL A 192 31.56 -6.49 -17.44
CA VAL A 192 31.17 -6.83 -18.81
C VAL A 192 31.10 -5.54 -19.63
N GLY A 193 32.11 -5.29 -20.47
CA GLY A 193 32.22 -4.02 -21.18
C GLY A 193 32.43 -2.85 -20.22
N SER A 194 31.44 -1.95 -20.14
CA SER A 194 31.41 -0.81 -19.19
C SER A 194 30.48 -1.02 -18.00
N THR A 195 29.92 -2.21 -17.84
CA THR A 195 28.91 -2.54 -16.83
C THR A 195 29.52 -3.41 -15.75
N LEU A 196 29.27 -3.09 -14.49
CA LEU A 196 29.47 -3.98 -13.37
C LEU A 196 28.22 -4.84 -13.22
N GLU A 197 28.33 -6.14 -13.49
CA GLU A 197 27.22 -7.08 -13.46
C GLU A 197 27.27 -7.91 -12.18
N LEU A 198 26.21 -7.83 -11.37
CA LEU A 198 25.96 -8.66 -10.20
C LEU A 198 24.85 -9.66 -10.56
N ASN A 199 25.18 -10.95 -10.58
CA ASN A 199 24.22 -12.02 -10.84
C ASN A 199 24.07 -12.90 -9.61
N ALA A 200 22.88 -12.92 -9.02
CA ALA A 200 22.52 -13.71 -7.87
C ALA A 200 21.54 -14.80 -8.29
N PRO A 201 22.02 -16.02 -8.63
CA PRO A 201 21.18 -17.06 -9.21
C PRO A 201 20.16 -17.61 -8.21
N ARG A 202 20.45 -17.51 -6.91
CA ARG A 202 19.51 -17.84 -5.84
C ARG A 202 19.89 -17.13 -4.53
N VAL A 203 18.91 -16.46 -3.95
CA VAL A 203 18.97 -15.83 -2.62
C VAL A 203 17.72 -16.24 -1.88
N SER A 204 17.88 -17.02 -0.81
CA SER A 204 16.76 -17.53 -0.03
C SER A 204 16.93 -17.24 1.45
N GLY A 205 15.82 -17.14 2.18
CA GLY A 205 15.88 -16.82 3.59
C GLY A 205 14.52 -16.69 4.25
N SER A 206 14.54 -16.31 5.52
CA SER A 206 13.36 -16.03 6.32
C SER A 206 13.64 -14.88 7.28
N TYR A 207 12.60 -14.12 7.61
CA TYR A 207 12.66 -13.04 8.57
C TYR A 207 11.49 -13.12 9.55
N ASP A 208 11.72 -12.58 10.74
CA ASP A 208 10.76 -12.40 11.81
C ASP A 208 11.06 -11.06 12.50
N VAL A 209 10.03 -10.27 12.74
CA VAL A 209 10.05 -9.01 13.46
C VAL A 209 9.02 -9.14 14.57
N GLY A 210 9.50 -9.24 15.82
CA GLY A 210 8.64 -9.49 16.96
C GLY A 210 7.62 -8.37 17.20
N ALA A 211 7.98 -7.11 16.93
CA ALA A 211 7.05 -5.98 16.99
C ALA A 211 7.56 -4.78 16.18
N ILE A 212 6.64 -3.98 15.65
CA ILE A 212 6.94 -2.63 15.15
C ILE A 212 6.53 -1.67 16.26
N ARG A 213 7.45 -0.84 16.76
CA ARG A 213 7.22 -0.02 17.96
C ARG A 213 7.23 1.46 17.66
N TYR A 214 6.52 2.20 18.51
CA TYR A 214 6.50 3.66 18.51
C TYR A 214 6.93 4.22 19.86
N SER A 215 7.69 5.31 19.85
CA SER A 215 7.95 6.12 21.03
C SER A 215 7.88 7.62 20.74
N ASN A 216 7.14 8.34 21.57
CA ASN A 216 7.13 9.81 21.64
C ASN A 216 8.02 10.38 22.73
N ASN A 217 8.78 9.53 23.43
CA ASN A 217 9.66 9.93 24.51
C ASN A 217 11.05 10.26 23.93
N PRO A 218 11.50 11.52 23.94
CA PRO A 218 12.80 11.89 23.40
C PRO A 218 13.99 11.24 24.09
N ALA A 219 13.81 10.73 25.31
CA ALA A 219 14.83 9.97 26.03
C ALA A 219 14.88 8.49 25.62
N ASN A 220 13.82 7.95 25.02
CA ASN A 220 13.85 6.61 24.45
C ASN A 220 14.70 6.62 23.18
N HIS A 221 15.45 5.55 22.95
CA HIS A 221 16.27 5.43 21.74
C HIS A 221 16.57 3.98 21.35
N GLY A 222 15.68 3.38 20.57
CA GLY A 222 15.76 1.98 20.17
C GLY A 222 15.65 1.01 21.35
N ASN A 223 14.79 1.35 22.32
CA ASN A 223 14.50 0.53 23.49
C ASN A 223 13.06 0.02 23.44
N THR A 224 12.85 -1.27 23.68
CA THR A 224 11.55 -1.95 23.73
C THR A 224 10.62 -1.41 24.82
N TYR A 225 11.20 -1.01 25.96
CA TYR A 225 10.49 -0.46 27.10
C TYR A 225 10.75 1.03 27.22
N ASP A 226 9.71 1.79 27.51
CA ASP A 226 9.85 3.23 27.76
C ASP A 226 10.77 3.47 28.96
N VAL A 227 11.85 4.21 28.73
CA VAL A 227 12.91 4.42 29.73
C VAL A 227 12.46 5.21 30.96
N ALA A 228 11.33 5.93 30.90
CA ALA A 228 10.82 6.72 32.00
C ALA A 228 9.83 5.94 32.88
N THR A 229 9.02 5.08 32.28
CA THR A 229 7.92 4.36 32.95
C THR A 229 8.21 2.87 33.17
N GLY A 230 9.12 2.28 32.39
CA GLY A 230 9.40 0.85 32.36
C GLY A 230 8.30 0.00 31.71
N GLN A 231 7.28 0.62 31.13
CA GLN A 231 6.21 -0.09 30.40
C GLN A 231 6.68 -0.47 29.00
N ALA A 232 6.14 -1.54 28.43
CA ALA A 232 6.38 -1.88 27.04
C ALA A 232 5.85 -0.75 26.13
N LEU A 233 6.59 -0.42 25.08
CA LEU A 233 6.11 0.53 24.08
C LEU A 233 4.94 -0.05 23.29
N PRO A 234 3.99 0.79 22.85
CA PRO A 234 2.91 0.36 21.98
C PRO A 234 3.45 -0.20 20.66
N SER A 235 2.70 -1.15 20.10
CA SER A 235 3.10 -1.96 18.94
C SER A 235 2.10 -1.81 17.80
N TYR A 236 2.59 -1.79 16.56
CA TYR A 236 1.77 -1.93 15.36
C TYR A 236 1.56 -3.40 14.97
N GLY A 237 1.92 -4.37 15.83
CA GLY A 237 1.99 -5.79 15.49
C GLY A 237 3.37 -6.24 15.00
N GLY A 238 3.47 -7.50 14.60
CA GLY A 238 4.69 -8.17 14.13
C GLY A 238 4.66 -8.55 12.65
N LEU A 239 5.81 -8.93 12.09
CA LEU A 239 5.93 -9.36 10.69
C LEU A 239 6.78 -10.62 10.57
N SER A 240 6.41 -11.56 9.72
CA SER A 240 7.31 -12.67 9.39
C SER A 240 7.11 -13.18 7.96
N GLY A 241 8.10 -13.93 7.46
CA GLY A 241 8.04 -14.40 6.09
C GLY A 241 9.26 -15.20 5.65
N SER A 242 9.18 -15.67 4.42
CA SER A 242 10.26 -16.38 3.72
C SER A 242 10.36 -15.91 2.28
N PHE A 243 11.51 -16.11 1.65
CA PHE A 243 11.75 -15.74 0.26
C PHE A 243 12.75 -16.69 -0.40
N ASP A 244 12.59 -16.86 -1.71
CA ASP A 244 13.54 -17.45 -2.65
C ASP A 244 13.49 -16.62 -3.94
N LEU A 245 14.58 -15.93 -4.23
CA LEU A 245 14.69 -14.95 -5.31
C LEU A 245 15.89 -15.27 -6.21
N SER A 246 15.80 -14.90 -7.47
CA SER A 246 16.97 -14.79 -8.36
C SER A 246 17.00 -13.41 -8.99
N SER A 247 18.19 -12.86 -9.23
CA SER A 247 18.30 -11.54 -9.84
C SER A 247 19.59 -11.34 -10.64
N LYS A 248 19.50 -10.44 -11.62
CA LYS A 248 20.63 -9.93 -12.39
C LYS A 248 20.58 -8.41 -12.38
N THR A 249 21.65 -7.77 -11.93
CA THR A 249 21.76 -6.32 -11.83
C THR A 249 22.98 -5.82 -12.61
N GLY A 250 22.77 -4.91 -13.54
CA GLY A 250 23.82 -4.16 -14.22
C GLY A 250 23.94 -2.76 -13.62
N ILE A 251 25.16 -2.36 -13.26
CA ILE A 251 25.46 -1.02 -12.76
C ILE A 251 26.38 -0.32 -13.76
N THR A 252 25.96 0.85 -14.23
CA THR A 252 26.76 1.72 -15.11
C THR A 252 26.85 3.14 -14.55
N ALA A 253 27.78 3.95 -15.05
CA ALA A 253 27.92 5.34 -14.63
C ALA A 253 26.92 6.27 -15.33
N GLY A 254 26.50 7.32 -14.61
CA GLY A 254 25.78 8.51 -15.08
C GLY A 254 24.38 8.67 -14.47
N GLY A 255 23.99 9.91 -14.19
CA GLY A 255 22.69 10.27 -13.61
C GLY A 255 21.63 10.66 -14.65
N ARG A 256 20.55 11.29 -14.20
CA ARG A 256 19.58 11.93 -15.10
C ARG A 256 20.24 13.05 -15.89
N GLU A 257 21.08 13.82 -15.21
CA GLU A 257 21.97 14.82 -15.78
C GLU A 257 23.35 14.63 -15.15
N GLY A 258 24.43 14.60 -15.94
CA GLY A 258 25.79 14.58 -15.38
C GLY A 258 26.23 13.25 -14.73
N GLU A 259 26.86 13.37 -13.56
CA GLU A 259 27.44 12.28 -12.78
C GLU A 259 26.33 11.49 -12.03
N GLY A 260 26.69 10.41 -11.34
CA GLY A 260 25.73 9.46 -10.73
C GLY A 260 25.89 8.03 -11.25
N PHE A 261 24.89 7.18 -11.03
CA PHE A 261 24.88 5.80 -11.52
C PHE A 261 23.51 5.33 -12.02
N ARG A 262 23.53 4.37 -12.94
CA ARG A 262 22.34 3.72 -13.50
C ARG A 262 22.30 2.26 -13.12
N LEU A 263 21.11 1.77 -12.77
CA LEU A 263 20.80 0.38 -12.56
C LEU A 263 19.84 -0.12 -13.64
N ASP A 264 20.18 -1.27 -14.20
CA ASP A 264 19.24 -2.17 -14.85
C ASP A 264 19.13 -3.41 -13.98
N ASN A 265 17.92 -3.88 -13.69
CA ASN A 265 17.70 -5.05 -12.87
C ASN A 265 16.60 -5.93 -13.45
N GLU A 266 16.80 -7.24 -13.36
CA GLU A 266 15.78 -8.25 -13.58
C GLU A 266 15.75 -9.16 -12.36
N THR A 267 14.58 -9.36 -11.78
CA THR A 267 14.39 -10.19 -10.59
C THR A 267 13.21 -11.12 -10.78
N THR A 268 13.38 -12.38 -10.40
CA THR A 268 12.32 -13.39 -10.32
C THR A 268 12.12 -13.79 -8.86
N ILE A 269 10.88 -13.72 -8.40
CA ILE A 269 10.42 -14.25 -7.13
C ILE A 269 9.98 -15.70 -7.38
N ASN A 270 10.82 -16.66 -7.00
CA ASN A 270 10.53 -18.08 -7.16
C ASN A 270 9.46 -18.52 -6.16
N SER A 271 9.57 -18.03 -4.92
CA SER A 271 8.55 -18.13 -3.89
C SER A 271 8.79 -17.08 -2.80
N ALA A 272 7.73 -16.61 -2.17
CA ALA A 272 7.81 -15.83 -0.95
C ALA A 272 6.53 -15.97 -0.11
N SER A 273 6.62 -15.55 1.15
CA SER A 273 5.48 -15.38 2.05
C SER A 273 5.64 -14.12 2.88
N PHE A 274 4.52 -13.50 3.22
CA PHE A 274 4.43 -12.34 4.10
C PHE A 274 3.29 -12.58 5.09
N ILE A 275 3.55 -12.41 6.38
CA ILE A 275 2.58 -12.62 7.44
C ILE A 275 2.66 -11.42 8.38
N TYR A 276 1.53 -10.74 8.55
CA TYR A 276 1.35 -9.72 9.58
C TYR A 276 0.66 -10.37 10.79
N HIS A 277 1.18 -10.10 11.99
CA HIS A 277 0.68 -10.64 13.25
C HIS A 277 0.13 -9.53 14.14
N ASP A 278 -1.00 -9.79 14.77
CA ASP A 278 -1.71 -8.86 15.63
C ASP A 278 -2.54 -9.64 16.66
N ASP A 279 -2.28 -9.43 17.95
CA ASP A 279 -3.03 -10.06 19.07
C ASP A 279 -3.29 -11.58 18.87
N ASP A 280 -2.24 -12.35 18.55
CA ASP A 280 -2.28 -13.81 18.23
C ASP A 280 -3.00 -14.21 16.92
N HIS A 281 -3.50 -13.25 16.14
CA HIS A 281 -4.09 -13.47 14.82
C HIS A 281 -3.12 -13.08 13.70
N ALA A 282 -3.39 -13.57 12.48
CA ALA A 282 -2.51 -13.34 11.35
C ALA A 282 -3.27 -13.04 10.05
N LEU A 283 -2.73 -12.11 9.27
CA LEU A 283 -3.03 -11.91 7.86
C LEU A 283 -1.84 -12.45 7.07
N ALA A 284 -2.04 -13.52 6.30
CA ALA A 284 -0.95 -14.18 5.57
C ALA A 284 -1.16 -14.12 4.06
N PHE A 285 -0.13 -13.66 3.35
CA PHE A 285 0.04 -13.79 1.91
C PHE A 285 1.03 -14.92 1.65
N ARG A 286 0.57 -15.97 0.97
CA ARG A 286 1.37 -17.16 0.66
C ARG A 286 1.53 -17.34 -0.83
N GLU A 287 2.50 -18.19 -1.17
CA GLU A 287 2.77 -18.61 -2.55
C GLU A 287 3.01 -17.40 -3.45
N ILE A 288 3.74 -16.41 -2.92
CA ILE A 288 4.05 -15.19 -3.66
C ILE A 288 5.06 -15.54 -4.74
N THR A 289 4.72 -15.25 -5.99
CA THR A 289 5.60 -15.46 -7.15
C THR A 289 5.55 -14.25 -8.08
N GLY A 290 6.51 -14.15 -9.00
CA GLY A 290 6.47 -13.09 -10.01
C GLY A 290 7.83 -12.74 -10.57
N GLN A 291 7.84 -11.72 -11.42
CA GLN A 291 9.07 -11.19 -12.00
C GLN A 291 8.89 -9.71 -12.32
N TYR A 292 9.98 -8.96 -12.22
CA TYR A 292 10.00 -7.57 -12.69
C TYR A 292 11.33 -7.24 -13.36
N ARG A 293 11.25 -6.28 -14.28
CA ARG A 293 12.39 -5.68 -14.93
C ARG A 293 12.36 -4.18 -14.72
N LEU A 294 13.44 -3.68 -14.16
CA LEU A 294 13.74 -2.28 -14.00
C LEU A 294 14.79 -1.90 -15.05
N ASN A 295 14.48 -0.87 -15.84
CA ASN A 295 15.37 -0.35 -16.87
C ASN A 295 15.71 1.10 -16.56
N ASP A 296 17.00 1.40 -16.53
CA ASP A 296 17.52 2.75 -16.43
C ASP A 296 17.00 3.51 -15.19
N LEU A 297 17.13 2.89 -14.01
CA LEU A 297 17.00 3.62 -12.74
C LEU A 297 18.26 4.44 -12.53
N ARG A 298 18.12 5.75 -12.52
CA ARG A 298 19.22 6.70 -12.34
C ARG A 298 19.16 7.25 -10.92
N VAL A 299 20.31 7.26 -10.26
CA VAL A 299 20.50 7.79 -8.91
C VAL A 299 21.60 8.84 -8.93
N ASP A 300 21.27 10.06 -8.52
CA ASP A 300 22.16 11.22 -8.51
C ASP A 300 21.76 12.25 -7.44
N VAL A 301 22.68 13.15 -7.07
CA VAL A 301 22.33 14.33 -6.26
C VAL A 301 21.99 15.47 -7.21
N THR A 302 20.72 15.81 -7.28
CA THR A 302 20.16 16.69 -8.33
C THR A 302 19.19 17.69 -7.71
N ALA A 303 18.34 18.31 -8.53
CA ALA A 303 17.24 19.14 -8.08
C ALA A 303 15.90 18.57 -8.56
N ASP A 304 14.85 18.77 -7.76
CA ASP A 304 13.49 18.44 -8.15
C ASP A 304 12.90 19.44 -9.16
N ARG A 305 11.63 19.23 -9.54
CA ARG A 305 10.89 20.10 -10.47
C ARG A 305 10.74 21.56 -10.01
N TYR A 306 10.97 21.85 -8.73
CA TYR A 306 10.92 23.20 -8.15
C TYR A 306 12.31 23.81 -7.93
N GLY A 307 13.38 23.09 -8.30
CA GLY A 307 14.76 23.52 -8.11
C GLY A 307 15.30 23.31 -6.69
N ARG A 308 14.65 22.47 -5.87
CA ARG A 308 15.15 22.10 -4.54
C ARG A 308 16.15 20.97 -4.67
N ASP A 309 17.32 21.10 -4.04
CA ASP A 309 18.32 20.02 -3.99
C ASP A 309 17.69 18.76 -3.40
N ALA A 310 18.00 17.60 -3.99
CA ALA A 310 17.42 16.31 -3.65
C ALA A 310 18.37 15.15 -3.99
N LEU A 311 18.18 14.02 -3.34
CA LEU A 311 18.62 12.73 -3.89
C LEU A 311 17.56 12.25 -4.88
N GLY A 312 17.89 12.23 -6.16
CA GLY A 312 16.98 11.87 -7.24
C GLY A 312 17.00 10.38 -7.54
N PHE A 313 15.81 9.81 -7.71
CA PHE A 313 15.58 8.47 -8.26
C PHE A 313 14.67 8.65 -9.47
N THR A 314 15.21 8.47 -10.67
CA THR A 314 14.43 8.66 -11.91
C THR A 314 14.50 7.41 -12.75
N LEU A 315 13.35 6.97 -13.24
CA LEU A 315 13.17 5.65 -13.82
C LEU A 315 12.79 5.78 -15.29
N GLY A 316 13.49 5.05 -16.16
CA GLY A 316 13.10 4.91 -17.56
C GLY A 316 11.83 4.07 -17.72
N SER A 317 11.88 2.82 -17.22
CA SER A 317 10.68 1.97 -17.14
C SER A 317 10.79 0.89 -16.07
N LEU A 318 9.66 0.51 -15.48
CA LEU A 318 9.52 -0.65 -14.59
C LEU A 318 8.29 -1.44 -15.00
N ASN A 319 8.47 -2.71 -15.36
CA ASN A 319 7.36 -3.58 -15.73
C ASN A 319 7.51 -4.95 -15.07
N GLY A 320 6.40 -5.61 -14.80
CA GLY A 320 6.43 -6.91 -14.14
C GLY A 320 5.06 -7.51 -13.94
N GLU A 321 5.09 -8.70 -13.35
CA GLU A 321 3.93 -9.45 -12.89
C GLU A 321 4.19 -9.99 -11.49
N PHE A 322 3.15 -10.03 -10.68
CA PHE A 322 3.18 -10.42 -9.28
C PHE A 322 1.92 -11.22 -8.96
N ASN A 323 2.09 -12.33 -8.27
CA ASN A 323 1.03 -13.26 -7.90
C ASN A 323 1.08 -13.52 -6.39
N ILE A 324 -0.07 -13.49 -5.73
CA ILE A 324 -0.29 -14.03 -4.39
C ILE A 324 -1.24 -15.20 -4.54
N GLY A 325 -0.71 -16.43 -4.46
CA GLY A 325 -1.51 -17.65 -4.64
C GLY A 325 -2.56 -17.88 -3.56
N ARG A 326 -2.37 -17.34 -2.35
CA ARG A 326 -3.35 -17.45 -1.27
C ARG A 326 -3.29 -16.29 -0.29
N ILE A 327 -4.46 -15.70 0.00
CA ILE A 327 -4.63 -14.69 1.06
C ILE A 327 -5.46 -15.28 2.20
N GLU A 328 -4.85 -15.41 3.38
CA GLU A 328 -5.46 -16.04 4.55
C GLU A 328 -5.72 -15.05 5.68
N MET A 329 -6.88 -15.16 6.32
CA MET A 329 -7.23 -14.42 7.53
C MET A 329 -8.30 -15.17 8.34
N GLY A 330 -8.55 -14.70 9.57
CA GLY A 330 -9.52 -15.30 10.49
C GLY A 330 -9.11 -16.66 11.03
N ALA A 331 -10.00 -17.28 11.80
CA ALA A 331 -9.77 -18.59 12.39
C ALA A 331 -9.54 -19.66 11.31
N SER A 332 -8.65 -20.61 11.59
CA SER A 332 -8.35 -21.77 10.73
C SER A 332 -7.67 -21.47 9.38
N GLY A 333 -7.23 -20.22 9.12
CA GLY A 333 -6.49 -19.87 7.91
C GLY A 333 -7.30 -20.04 6.62
N GLN A 334 -8.57 -19.60 6.64
CA GLN A 334 -9.43 -19.59 5.46
C GLN A 334 -8.91 -18.61 4.40
N SER A 335 -9.15 -18.92 3.13
CA SER A 335 -8.68 -18.15 1.98
C SER A 335 -9.77 -17.21 1.49
N ILE A 336 -9.40 -15.98 1.12
CA ILE A 336 -10.26 -15.14 0.28
C ILE A 336 -9.96 -15.31 -1.21
N GLY A 337 -9.01 -16.17 -1.59
CA GLY A 337 -8.59 -16.42 -2.96
C GLY A 337 -7.18 -15.92 -3.30
N GLU A 338 -6.95 -15.76 -4.59
CA GLU A 338 -5.68 -15.40 -5.24
C GLU A 338 -5.77 -14.02 -5.91
N VAL A 339 -4.66 -13.28 -5.90
CA VAL A 339 -4.53 -12.00 -6.59
C VAL A 339 -3.34 -12.01 -7.53
N ASN A 340 -3.53 -11.54 -8.77
CA ASN A 340 -2.45 -11.31 -9.73
C ASN A 340 -2.46 -9.86 -10.19
N VAL A 341 -1.27 -9.28 -10.36
CA VAL A 341 -1.08 -7.93 -10.87
C VAL A 341 -0.02 -7.97 -11.96
N SER A 342 -0.33 -7.42 -13.13
CA SER A 342 0.68 -7.03 -14.12
C SER A 342 0.73 -5.51 -14.19
N PHE A 343 1.91 -4.94 -14.43
CA PHE A 343 2.08 -3.48 -14.45
C PHE A 343 3.20 -3.03 -15.38
N MET A 344 3.09 -1.78 -15.85
CA MET A 344 4.07 -1.06 -16.63
C MET A 344 4.08 0.42 -16.27
N LEU A 345 5.10 0.83 -15.52
CA LEU A 345 5.45 2.22 -15.34
C LEU A 345 6.42 2.65 -16.45
N GLN A 346 6.02 3.64 -17.24
CA GLN A 346 6.86 4.29 -18.22
C GLN A 346 6.29 5.66 -18.57
N ASP A 347 7.11 6.50 -19.19
CA ASP A 347 6.67 7.83 -19.64
C ASP A 347 5.45 7.73 -20.56
N HIS A 348 4.40 8.51 -20.26
CA HIS A 348 3.18 8.54 -21.05
C HIS A 348 2.52 9.92 -21.00
N ILE A 349 1.67 10.20 -22.00
CA ILE A 349 0.91 11.45 -22.07
C ILE A 349 -0.52 11.18 -21.64
N TYR A 350 -0.95 11.82 -20.55
CA TYR A 350 -2.33 11.80 -20.08
C TYR A 350 -2.93 13.20 -20.21
N ASN A 351 -4.11 13.30 -20.82
CA ASN A 351 -4.82 14.58 -20.97
C ASN A 351 -3.96 15.72 -21.56
N GLY A 352 -3.07 15.38 -22.51
CA GLY A 352 -2.16 16.32 -23.17
C GLY A 352 -0.92 16.73 -22.35
N ARG A 353 -0.69 16.12 -21.18
CA ARG A 353 0.48 16.35 -20.33
C ARG A 353 1.35 15.09 -20.26
N SER A 354 2.66 15.25 -20.42
CA SER A 354 3.64 14.19 -20.20
C SER A 354 3.85 13.96 -18.71
N TYR A 355 3.87 12.71 -18.29
CA TYR A 355 4.28 12.27 -16.96
C TYR A 355 5.45 11.32 -17.07
N THR A 356 6.34 11.39 -16.08
CA THR A 356 7.49 10.49 -15.95
C THR A 356 7.42 9.71 -14.64
N ASN A 357 8.44 8.92 -14.31
CA ASN A 357 8.55 8.23 -13.04
C ASN A 357 9.78 8.72 -12.27
N ALA A 358 9.55 9.50 -11.22
CA ALA A 358 10.62 10.11 -10.44
C ALA A 358 10.23 10.33 -8.97
N VAL A 359 11.19 10.12 -8.08
CA VAL A 359 11.12 10.45 -6.66
C VAL A 359 12.36 11.26 -6.28
N TYR A 360 12.15 12.40 -5.65
CA TYR A 360 13.23 13.28 -5.18
C TYR A 360 13.15 13.37 -3.66
N LEU A 361 14.12 12.77 -2.97
CA LEU A 361 14.19 12.74 -1.52
C LEU A 361 14.90 13.98 -0.96
N GLN A 362 14.26 14.61 0.03
CA GLN A 362 14.68 15.86 0.64
C GLN A 362 14.50 15.82 2.16
N GLY A 363 15.29 16.62 2.88
CA GLY A 363 15.03 16.91 4.28
C GLY A 363 13.86 17.88 4.43
N GLY A 364 13.16 17.78 5.56
CA GLY A 364 12.07 18.65 5.95
C GLY A 364 10.72 18.06 5.58
N GLY A 365 10.09 17.41 6.57
CA GLY A 365 8.70 16.97 6.49
C GLY A 365 7.72 18.12 6.70
N HIS A 366 6.66 17.87 7.48
CA HIS A 366 5.67 18.91 7.80
C HIS A 366 6.33 20.09 8.54
N PRO A 367 6.17 21.35 8.09
CA PRO A 367 6.87 22.52 8.65
C PRO A 367 6.69 22.73 10.16
N ASP A 368 5.50 22.44 10.68
CA ASP A 368 5.21 22.60 12.12
C ASP A 368 5.71 21.45 13.01
N ALA A 369 6.14 20.31 12.43
CA ALA A 369 6.58 19.14 13.20
C ALA A 369 8.01 19.29 13.75
N GLY A 370 8.80 20.22 13.21
CA GLY A 370 10.20 20.47 13.57
C GLY A 370 11.13 20.51 12.37
N SER A 371 12.44 20.56 12.61
CA SER A 371 13.46 20.66 11.57
C SER A 371 13.79 19.34 10.89
N GLN A 372 13.34 18.21 11.45
CA GLN A 372 13.55 16.88 10.87
C GLN A 372 12.26 16.31 10.26
N GLY A 373 12.43 15.51 9.21
CA GLY A 373 11.40 14.74 8.53
C GLY A 373 11.77 14.56 7.06
N LEU A 374 11.13 13.62 6.39
CA LEU A 374 11.40 13.34 4.99
C LEU A 374 10.37 14.05 4.11
N ARG A 375 10.81 14.63 2.99
CA ARG A 375 9.93 15.06 1.90
C ARG A 375 10.32 14.36 0.62
N LEU A 376 9.30 13.95 -0.12
CA LEU A 376 9.41 13.27 -1.40
C LEU A 376 8.64 14.11 -2.42
N SER A 377 9.34 14.74 -3.36
CA SER A 377 8.68 15.27 -4.56
C SER A 377 8.54 14.12 -5.55
N THR A 378 7.31 13.70 -5.80
CA THR A 378 7.01 12.52 -6.62
C THR A 378 6.32 12.89 -7.92
N GLU A 379 6.59 12.11 -8.96
CA GLU A 379 5.85 12.07 -10.23
C GLU A 379 5.78 10.60 -10.67
N TRP A 380 4.62 10.15 -11.13
CA TRP A 380 4.43 8.78 -11.58
C TRP A 380 3.56 8.70 -12.83
N SER A 381 3.82 7.66 -13.61
CA SER A 381 3.13 7.32 -14.85
C SER A 381 3.03 5.80 -14.96
N LEU A 382 1.87 5.26 -14.56
CA LEU A 382 1.46 3.88 -14.74
C LEU A 382 0.65 3.79 -16.04
N GLN A 383 1.30 3.34 -17.10
CA GLN A 383 0.73 3.32 -18.44
C GLN A 383 -0.31 2.22 -18.61
N LEU A 384 -0.05 1.06 -18.00
CA LEU A 384 -0.91 -0.10 -18.11
C LEU A 384 -0.72 -1.00 -16.89
N ALA A 385 -1.82 -1.49 -16.33
CA ALA A 385 -1.85 -2.56 -15.36
C ALA A 385 -3.13 -3.38 -15.50
N ASP A 386 -3.04 -4.69 -15.26
CA ASP A 386 -4.21 -5.54 -15.06
C ASP A 386 -4.14 -6.12 -13.64
N LEU A 387 -5.26 -6.09 -12.92
CA LEU A 387 -5.43 -6.74 -11.62
C LEU A 387 -6.46 -7.85 -11.79
N SER A 388 -6.15 -9.08 -11.40
CA SER A 388 -7.14 -10.15 -11.37
C SER A 388 -7.32 -10.77 -10.01
N TYR A 389 -8.56 -11.10 -9.70
CA TYR A 389 -8.98 -11.81 -8.52
C TYR A 389 -9.52 -13.17 -8.94
N THR A 390 -8.99 -14.23 -8.33
CA THR A 390 -9.40 -15.61 -8.57
C THR A 390 -9.87 -16.23 -7.27
N GLU A 391 -11.03 -16.84 -7.27
CA GLU A 391 -11.57 -17.61 -6.14
C GLU A 391 -12.25 -18.87 -6.69
N ASP A 392 -12.08 -20.00 -6.01
CA ASP A 392 -12.62 -21.30 -6.43
C ASP A 392 -12.33 -21.66 -7.90
N GLY A 393 -11.18 -21.18 -8.42
CA GLY A 393 -10.73 -21.34 -9.81
C GLY A 393 -11.40 -20.42 -10.84
N ASN A 394 -12.30 -19.53 -10.42
CA ASN A 394 -13.01 -18.57 -11.27
C ASN A 394 -12.37 -17.19 -11.16
N ARG A 395 -12.11 -16.54 -12.31
CA ARG A 395 -11.29 -15.32 -12.39
C ARG A 395 -12.06 -14.13 -12.93
N VAL A 396 -11.85 -12.96 -12.33
CA VAL A 396 -12.21 -11.65 -12.89
C VAL A 396 -10.97 -10.76 -13.01
N ILE A 397 -10.89 -9.97 -14.08
CA ILE A 397 -9.74 -9.12 -14.41
C ILE A 397 -10.22 -7.68 -14.59
N PHE A 398 -9.68 -6.79 -13.77
CA PHE A 398 -9.74 -5.34 -13.93
C PHE A 398 -8.69 -4.94 -14.94
N SER A 399 -9.12 -4.61 -16.16
CA SER A 399 -8.24 -4.49 -17.30
C SER A 399 -7.95 -3.05 -17.68
N GLY A 400 -6.70 -2.77 -18.01
CA GLY A 400 -6.24 -1.48 -18.50
C GLY A 400 -6.29 -0.39 -17.44
N LEU A 401 -5.86 -0.68 -16.21
CA LEU A 401 -5.70 0.36 -15.20
C LEU A 401 -4.55 1.29 -15.59
N GLN A 402 -4.83 2.59 -15.59
CA GLN A 402 -3.86 3.66 -15.77
C GLN A 402 -3.89 4.58 -14.57
N SER A 403 -2.74 5.10 -14.16
CA SER A 403 -2.62 6.08 -13.07
C SER A 403 -1.48 7.05 -13.35
N TRP A 404 -1.67 8.32 -13.02
CA TRP A 404 -0.67 9.36 -13.19
C TRP A 404 -0.80 10.41 -12.11
N GLY A 405 0.28 11.12 -11.84
CA GLY A 405 0.21 12.27 -10.95
C GLY A 405 1.55 12.79 -10.53
N GLN A 406 1.50 13.84 -9.74
CA GLN A 406 2.65 14.45 -9.10
C GLN A 406 2.23 15.17 -7.83
N GLY A 407 3.15 15.32 -6.88
CA GLY A 407 2.92 16.09 -5.66
C GLY A 407 4.08 15.98 -4.71
N ASP A 408 3.95 16.58 -3.53
CA ASP A 408 4.89 16.37 -2.44
C ASP A 408 4.24 15.47 -1.39
N VAL A 409 5.00 14.48 -0.92
CA VAL A 409 4.65 13.62 0.23
C VAL A 409 5.63 13.93 1.35
N THR A 410 5.14 14.12 2.57
CA THR A 410 5.99 14.33 3.75
C THR A 410 5.85 13.17 4.73
N VAL A 411 6.91 12.80 5.43
CA VAL A 411 6.92 11.74 6.44
C VAL A 411 7.61 12.23 7.71
N ASN A 412 6.90 12.15 8.83
CA ASN A 412 7.40 12.51 10.16
C ASN A 412 6.98 11.44 11.17
N VAL A 413 7.79 11.24 12.21
CA VAL A 413 7.32 10.62 13.44
C VAL A 413 6.88 11.73 14.39
N THR A 414 5.58 11.80 14.66
CA THR A 414 4.95 12.91 15.40
C THR A 414 4.35 12.41 16.70
N ARG A 415 4.21 13.33 17.65
CA ARG A 415 3.53 13.11 18.92
C ARG A 415 2.21 13.87 18.97
N ASP A 416 1.26 13.36 19.73
CA ASP A 416 -0.04 14.03 19.88
C ASP A 416 0.13 15.45 20.46
N GLY A 417 -0.64 16.39 19.90
CA GLY A 417 -0.65 17.78 20.34
C GLY A 417 -1.00 18.77 19.23
N GLU A 418 -1.07 20.05 19.58
CA GLU A 418 -1.25 21.14 18.62
C GLU A 418 -0.01 22.04 18.62
N LEU A 419 0.59 22.23 17.45
CA LEU A 419 1.77 23.08 17.25
C LEU A 419 1.48 24.06 16.13
N ASN A 420 1.61 25.35 16.39
CA ASN A 420 1.34 26.45 15.43
C ASN A 420 -0.04 26.38 14.75
N GLY A 421 -1.05 25.80 15.40
CA GLY A 421 -2.39 25.62 14.85
C GLY A 421 -2.58 24.34 14.02
N THR A 422 -1.54 23.52 13.87
CA THR A 422 -1.60 22.19 13.26
C THR A 422 -1.81 21.13 14.34
N ARG A 423 -2.83 20.28 14.17
CA ARG A 423 -3.06 19.11 15.01
C ARG A 423 -2.18 17.94 14.54
N PHE A 424 -1.46 17.36 15.50
CA PHE A 424 -0.66 16.15 15.35
C PHE A 424 -1.24 15.03 16.21
N TYR A 425 -0.95 13.80 15.80
CA TYR A 425 -1.30 12.57 16.49
C TYR A 425 -0.02 11.76 16.75
N ASP A 426 -0.07 10.86 17.71
CA ASP A 426 1.02 9.93 17.97
C ASP A 426 1.19 8.97 16.77
N GLY A 427 2.41 8.85 16.25
CA GLY A 427 2.76 7.84 15.25
C GLY A 427 3.52 8.36 14.01
N LEU A 428 3.47 7.57 12.94
CA LEU A 428 4.03 7.91 11.64
C LEU A 428 3.02 8.73 10.84
N ARG A 429 3.30 10.03 10.68
CA ARG A 429 2.50 10.96 9.87
C ARG A 429 3.00 10.99 8.43
N ILE A 430 2.06 10.81 7.51
CA ILE A 430 2.22 10.96 6.07
C ILE A 430 1.38 12.16 5.62
N GLY A 431 2.00 13.22 5.12
CA GLY A 431 1.33 14.40 4.59
C GLY A 431 1.32 14.44 3.06
N PHE A 432 0.26 15.00 2.49
CA PHE A 432 0.09 15.22 1.05
C PHE A 432 -0.01 16.72 0.79
N GLU A 433 0.83 17.24 -0.10
CA GLU A 433 0.91 18.66 -0.42
C GLU A 433 0.86 18.86 -1.94
N ASN A 434 -0.18 19.54 -2.41
CA ASN A 434 -0.43 19.86 -3.81
C ASN A 434 -0.34 18.64 -4.74
N VAL A 435 -0.88 17.51 -4.30
CA VAL A 435 -0.96 16.31 -5.15
C VAL A 435 -1.99 16.57 -6.23
N SER A 436 -1.62 16.41 -7.50
CA SER A 436 -2.54 16.45 -8.64
C SER A 436 -2.39 15.14 -9.38
N ALA A 437 -3.47 14.36 -9.45
CA ALA A 437 -3.43 12.98 -9.89
C ALA A 437 -4.69 12.58 -10.64
N GLY A 438 -4.61 11.47 -11.35
CA GLY A 438 -5.77 10.78 -11.87
C GLY A 438 -5.53 9.32 -12.15
N TYR A 439 -6.62 8.57 -12.25
CA TYR A 439 -6.60 7.17 -12.67
C TYR A 439 -7.84 6.86 -13.51
N ARG A 440 -7.77 5.78 -14.31
CA ARG A 440 -8.90 5.20 -15.03
C ARG A 440 -8.69 3.71 -15.29
N VAL A 441 -9.78 2.98 -15.47
CA VAL A 441 -9.78 1.56 -15.90
C VAL A 441 -10.49 1.44 -17.24
N ASN A 442 -10.07 0.47 -18.07
CA ASN A 442 -10.70 0.25 -19.37
C ASN A 442 -12.00 -0.56 -19.25
N GLY A 443 -12.03 -1.53 -18.34
CA GLY A 443 -13.22 -2.30 -18.02
C GLY A 443 -12.91 -3.59 -17.27
N LEU A 444 -13.87 -4.52 -17.26
CA LEU A 444 -13.73 -5.84 -16.65
C LEU A 444 -13.68 -6.94 -17.73
N ARG A 445 -12.88 -7.97 -17.50
CA ARG A 445 -12.91 -9.26 -18.24
C ARG A 445 -13.18 -10.38 -17.25
N VAL A 446 -13.89 -11.42 -17.67
CA VAL A 446 -14.22 -12.55 -16.80
C VAL A 446 -13.79 -13.85 -17.46
N GLY A 447 -13.12 -14.72 -16.70
CA GLY A 447 -12.49 -15.94 -17.17
C GLY A 447 -11.05 -15.70 -17.62
N SER A 448 -10.84 -15.54 -18.93
CA SER A 448 -9.49 -15.40 -19.52
C SER A 448 -9.12 -13.96 -19.86
N GLU A 449 -7.82 -13.72 -20.05
CA GLU A 449 -7.26 -12.44 -20.49
C GLU A 449 -7.73 -12.05 -21.91
N ASP A 450 -8.01 -13.04 -22.75
CA ASP A 450 -8.55 -12.84 -24.11
C ASP A 450 -10.07 -12.57 -24.13
N ALA A 451 -10.77 -12.71 -23.01
CA ALA A 451 -12.22 -12.49 -22.95
C ALA A 451 -12.55 -11.02 -23.29
N PRO A 452 -13.58 -10.73 -24.11
CA PRO A 452 -13.91 -9.37 -24.49
C PRO A 452 -14.16 -8.49 -23.27
N LEU A 453 -13.77 -7.21 -23.32
CA LEU A 453 -14.13 -6.23 -22.30
C LEU A 453 -15.63 -6.18 -22.15
N GLN A 454 -16.07 -6.09 -20.91
CA GLN A 454 -17.47 -6.09 -20.57
C GLN A 454 -17.86 -4.75 -19.94
N GLY A 455 -19.09 -4.31 -20.21
CA GLY A 455 -19.77 -3.35 -19.34
C GLY A 455 -19.98 -3.94 -17.94
N GLY A 456 -20.46 -3.14 -16.99
CA GLY A 456 -20.63 -3.59 -15.60
C GLY A 456 -19.68 -2.95 -14.60
N THR A 457 -18.98 -1.87 -14.99
CA THR A 457 -18.22 -1.05 -14.03
C THR A 457 -19.13 -0.44 -12.95
N GLU A 458 -20.46 -0.44 -13.16
CA GLU A 458 -21.45 -0.06 -12.15
C GLU A 458 -21.40 -0.94 -10.91
N LEU A 459 -21.00 -2.21 -11.03
CA LEU A 459 -20.80 -3.10 -9.87
C LEU A 459 -19.67 -2.61 -8.98
N LEU A 460 -18.67 -1.93 -9.55
CA LEU A 460 -17.54 -1.37 -8.80
C LEU A 460 -17.98 -0.20 -7.91
N LEU A 461 -19.06 0.50 -8.26
CA LEU A 461 -19.63 1.56 -7.42
C LEU A 461 -20.17 1.02 -6.10
N ALA A 462 -20.74 -0.19 -6.11
CA ALA A 462 -21.18 -0.84 -4.88
C ALA A 462 -20.00 -1.11 -3.93
N LEU A 463 -18.80 -1.24 -4.49
CA LEU A 463 -17.53 -1.38 -3.77
C LEU A 463 -16.83 -0.02 -3.53
N GLY A 464 -17.47 1.10 -3.89
CA GLY A 464 -16.91 2.45 -3.72
C GLY A 464 -15.82 2.84 -4.73
N PHE A 465 -15.63 2.07 -5.80
CA PHE A 465 -14.63 2.34 -6.82
C PHE A 465 -15.23 3.05 -8.04
N TYR A 466 -14.69 4.23 -8.35
CA TYR A 466 -15.05 5.01 -9.54
C TYR A 466 -14.19 4.58 -10.73
N PRO A 467 -14.74 4.32 -11.93
CA PRO A 467 -13.96 3.85 -13.09
C PRO A 467 -12.91 4.84 -13.60
N ALA A 468 -13.08 6.12 -13.31
CA ALA A 468 -12.09 7.15 -13.56
C ALA A 468 -12.21 8.24 -12.51
N TYR A 469 -11.09 8.80 -12.07
CA TYR A 469 -11.08 9.92 -11.14
C TYR A 469 -9.85 10.80 -11.37
N GLU A 470 -10.05 12.10 -11.56
CA GLU A 470 -9.01 13.13 -11.57
C GLU A 470 -9.23 14.06 -10.38
N PHE A 471 -8.18 14.46 -9.66
CA PHE A 471 -8.32 15.29 -8.47
C PHE A 471 -7.03 16.02 -8.07
N ASP A 472 -7.20 17.10 -7.30
CA ASP A 472 -6.14 17.71 -6.51
C ASP A 472 -6.35 17.38 -5.02
N MET A 473 -5.32 16.96 -4.30
CA MET A 473 -5.38 16.53 -2.89
C MET A 473 -4.34 17.24 -2.03
N ASP A 474 -4.78 17.68 -0.85
CA ASP A 474 -3.94 17.99 0.30
C ASP A 474 -4.44 17.18 1.51
N GLY A 475 -3.58 16.96 2.50
CA GLY A 475 -4.03 16.35 3.75
C GLY A 475 -2.95 15.58 4.48
N GLN A 476 -3.40 14.67 5.35
CA GLN A 476 -2.55 13.80 6.14
C GLN A 476 -3.25 12.50 6.52
N VAL A 477 -2.44 11.48 6.72
CA VAL A 477 -2.77 10.26 7.45
C VAL A 477 -1.69 10.04 8.50
N THR A 478 -2.07 9.84 9.75
CA THR A 478 -1.16 9.46 10.84
C THR A 478 -1.51 8.05 11.30
N LEU A 479 -0.52 7.17 11.21
CA LEU A 479 -0.57 5.78 11.62
C LEU A 479 0.05 5.68 13.03
N GLY A 480 -0.76 5.40 14.04
CA GLY A 480 -0.36 5.22 15.43
C GLY A 480 -0.36 3.74 15.83
N ALA A 481 0.49 3.39 16.79
CA ALA A 481 0.57 2.03 17.32
C ALA A 481 -0.58 1.74 18.28
N GLY A 482 -1.15 0.53 18.19
CA GLY A 482 -2.26 0.05 19.01
C GLY A 482 -3.60 0.00 18.26
N GLY A 483 -4.36 -1.04 18.54
CA GLY A 483 -5.65 -1.36 17.95
C GLY A 483 -6.86 -1.03 18.83
N ALA A 484 -8.02 -1.63 18.52
CA ALA A 484 -9.20 -1.53 19.38
C ALA A 484 -8.93 -2.06 20.81
N SER A 485 -8.05 -3.05 20.89
CA SER A 485 -7.36 -3.53 22.09
C SER A 485 -5.96 -3.98 21.69
N GLY A 486 -4.99 -3.95 22.60
CA GLY A 486 -3.71 -4.61 22.35
C GLY A 486 -2.83 -3.95 21.28
N GLU A 487 -2.23 -4.79 20.43
CA GLU A 487 -1.46 -4.38 19.25
C GLU A 487 -2.41 -3.94 18.12
N GLY A 488 -1.89 -3.68 16.93
CA GLY A 488 -2.68 -3.20 15.79
C GLY A 488 -2.41 -1.74 15.43
N LEU A 489 -3.27 -1.18 14.58
CA LEU A 489 -3.03 0.13 13.97
C LEU A 489 -4.15 1.12 14.28
N THR A 490 -3.80 2.28 14.81
CA THR A 490 -4.70 3.43 14.92
C THR A 490 -4.46 4.40 13.76
N ILE A 491 -5.53 4.97 13.20
CA ILE A 491 -5.50 5.84 12.04
C ILE A 491 -6.25 7.12 12.35
N ASN A 492 -5.55 8.24 12.18
CA ASN A 492 -6.11 9.58 12.20
C ASN A 492 -5.87 10.23 10.83
N SER A 493 -6.88 10.87 10.26
CA SER A 493 -6.75 11.43 8.91
C SER A 493 -7.54 12.71 8.71
N ASP A 494 -6.97 13.60 7.90
CA ASP A 494 -7.61 14.79 7.37
C ASP A 494 -7.30 14.88 5.88
N ILE A 495 -8.29 14.71 5.02
CA ILE A 495 -8.11 14.72 3.57
C ILE A 495 -9.00 15.79 2.95
N ARG A 496 -8.40 16.56 2.04
CA ARG A 496 -9.09 17.56 1.24
C ARG A 496 -8.83 17.33 -0.23
N ILE A 497 -9.89 17.02 -0.96
CA ILE A 497 -9.91 16.91 -2.41
C ILE A 497 -10.59 18.13 -3.01
N ARG A 498 -10.02 18.67 -4.08
CA ARG A 498 -10.54 19.80 -4.86
C ARG A 498 -10.46 19.49 -6.35
N ASN A 499 -11.22 20.25 -7.13
CA ASN A 499 -11.27 20.16 -8.59
C ASN A 499 -11.53 18.73 -9.10
N GLY A 500 -12.20 17.90 -8.28
CA GLY A 500 -12.36 16.49 -8.58
C GLY A 500 -13.32 16.25 -9.74
N ARG A 501 -13.03 15.24 -10.56
CA ARG A 501 -13.87 14.73 -11.64
C ARG A 501 -13.88 13.21 -11.59
N ALA A 502 -14.99 12.60 -11.19
CA ALA A 502 -15.10 11.16 -11.05
C ALA A 502 -16.19 10.60 -11.98
N ALA A 503 -15.89 9.54 -12.72
CA ALA A 503 -16.91 8.78 -13.43
C ALA A 503 -17.67 7.92 -12.43
N ILE A 504 -19.00 8.02 -12.44
CA ILE A 504 -19.87 7.01 -11.82
C ILE A 504 -20.01 5.85 -12.80
N ILE A 505 -20.27 6.16 -14.06
CA ILE A 505 -20.34 5.20 -15.16
C ILE A 505 -19.51 5.77 -16.28
N ALA A 506 -18.62 4.99 -16.88
CA ALA A 506 -17.84 5.39 -18.03
C ALA A 506 -17.70 4.24 -19.02
N ALA A 507 -17.82 4.58 -20.31
CA ALA A 507 -17.38 3.72 -21.39
C ALA A 507 -15.86 3.46 -21.31
N PRO A 508 -15.36 2.37 -21.94
CA PRO A 508 -13.93 2.13 -22.08
C PRO A 508 -13.19 3.37 -22.60
N TYR A 509 -11.99 3.61 -22.10
CA TYR A 509 -11.15 4.68 -22.65
C TYR A 509 -10.39 4.22 -23.90
N ASP A 510 -10.30 2.91 -24.17
CA ASP A 510 -9.74 2.35 -25.41
C ASP A 510 -10.61 1.20 -25.91
N GLU A 511 -11.19 1.37 -27.10
CA GLU A 511 -12.06 0.40 -27.78
C GLU A 511 -11.31 -0.45 -28.83
N GLY A 512 -9.97 -0.43 -28.81
CA GLY A 512 -9.09 -1.17 -29.74
C GLY A 512 -8.61 -0.37 -30.94
N ALA A 513 -8.98 0.91 -31.04
CA ALA A 513 -8.48 1.85 -32.05
C ALA A 513 -7.63 2.98 -31.42
N GLY A 514 -7.26 2.84 -30.15
CA GLY A 514 -6.54 3.84 -29.35
C GLY A 514 -7.48 4.60 -28.41
N GLU A 515 -6.87 5.46 -27.59
CA GLU A 515 -7.58 6.15 -26.52
C GLU A 515 -8.63 7.15 -27.05
N VAL A 516 -9.81 7.14 -26.43
CA VAL A 516 -10.97 8.01 -26.70
C VAL A 516 -11.45 8.71 -25.43
N SER A 517 -12.18 9.82 -25.60
CA SER A 517 -12.81 10.51 -24.46
C SER A 517 -13.93 9.67 -23.88
N GLN A 518 -13.83 9.30 -22.61
CA GLN A 518 -14.83 8.51 -21.92
C GLN A 518 -16.13 9.29 -21.75
N LYS A 519 -17.26 8.64 -22.08
CA LYS A 519 -18.60 9.18 -21.90
C LYS A 519 -19.37 8.35 -20.87
N GLY A 520 -20.26 9.00 -20.14
CA GLY A 520 -21.15 8.33 -19.18
C GLY A 520 -21.76 9.29 -18.17
N LEU A 521 -21.82 8.89 -16.90
CA LEU A 521 -22.33 9.69 -15.80
C LEU A 521 -21.15 10.15 -14.95
N TRP A 522 -20.99 11.47 -14.78
CA TRP A 522 -19.82 12.08 -14.19
C TRP A 522 -20.18 13.01 -13.03
N ILE A 523 -19.39 12.94 -11.97
CA ILE A 523 -19.28 13.95 -10.92
C ILE A 523 -18.22 14.95 -11.38
N SER A 524 -18.56 16.23 -11.45
CA SER A 524 -17.64 17.31 -11.82
C SER A 524 -17.67 18.44 -10.80
N ASP A 525 -16.56 19.18 -10.74
CA ASP A 525 -16.36 20.28 -9.78
C ASP A 525 -16.50 19.80 -8.32
N LEU A 526 -15.94 18.62 -8.03
CA LEU A 526 -16.01 18.00 -6.71
C LEU A 526 -15.05 18.67 -5.72
N SER A 527 -15.58 19.03 -4.56
CA SER A 527 -14.83 19.28 -3.33
C SER A 527 -15.20 18.22 -2.32
N TYR A 528 -14.22 17.63 -1.65
CA TYR A 528 -14.45 16.64 -0.61
C TYR A 528 -13.51 16.88 0.57
N ASP A 529 -14.08 17.11 1.75
CA ASP A 529 -13.33 17.23 3.00
C ASP A 529 -13.73 16.06 3.90
N ALA A 530 -12.75 15.31 4.42
CA ALA A 530 -12.97 14.14 5.25
C ALA A 530 -12.03 14.10 6.44
N HIS A 531 -12.59 13.70 7.58
CA HIS A 531 -11.89 13.61 8.85
C HIS A 531 -12.21 12.27 9.49
N VAL A 532 -11.18 11.57 9.93
CA VAL A 532 -11.28 10.30 10.66
C VAL A 532 -10.46 10.41 11.92
N ARG A 533 -11.02 9.98 13.05
CA ARG A 533 -10.39 9.97 14.37
C ARG A 533 -10.48 8.59 14.99
N ASP A 534 -9.36 8.17 15.54
CA ASP A 534 -9.24 6.95 16.33
C ASP A 534 -9.86 5.74 15.62
N MET A 535 -9.58 5.63 14.31
CA MET A 535 -9.97 4.44 13.56
C MET A 535 -8.96 3.34 13.80
N THR A 536 -9.38 2.15 14.19
CA THR A 536 -8.48 1.01 14.39
C THR A 536 -8.56 0.04 13.21
N LEU A 537 -7.46 -0.64 12.94
CA LEU A 537 -7.35 -1.75 12.00
C LEU A 537 -6.70 -2.92 12.75
N ASP A 538 -7.45 -4.01 12.89
CA ASP A 538 -7.11 -5.15 13.72
C ASP A 538 -7.36 -6.47 12.97
N VAL A 539 -6.49 -7.46 13.14
CA VAL A 539 -6.78 -8.83 12.71
C VAL A 539 -7.46 -9.55 13.87
N THR A 540 -8.63 -10.13 13.62
CA THR A 540 -9.46 -10.79 14.63
C THR A 540 -9.72 -12.24 14.26
N GLU A 541 -10.37 -12.99 15.17
CA GLU A 541 -10.81 -14.37 14.92
C GLU A 541 -11.75 -14.47 13.70
N ASP A 542 -12.55 -13.44 13.44
CA ASP A 542 -13.48 -13.41 12.31
C ASP A 542 -12.80 -12.99 10.99
N GLY A 543 -11.77 -12.15 11.05
CA GLY A 543 -11.10 -11.59 9.88
C GLY A 543 -10.53 -10.19 10.14
N LEU A 544 -10.41 -9.37 9.10
CA LEU A 544 -9.82 -8.03 9.21
C LEU A 544 -10.88 -7.01 9.60
N ALA A 545 -10.76 -6.45 10.80
CA ALA A 545 -11.71 -5.49 11.37
C ALA A 545 -11.19 -4.06 11.26
N LEU A 546 -12.08 -3.15 10.85
CA LEU A 546 -11.87 -1.71 10.87
C LEU A 546 -12.96 -1.08 11.74
N VAL A 547 -12.58 -0.36 12.79
CA VAL A 547 -13.51 0.29 13.70
C VAL A 547 -13.23 1.78 13.73
N LYS A 548 -14.21 2.61 13.35
CA LYS A 548 -14.07 4.07 13.38
C LYS A 548 -14.53 4.60 14.71
N GLY A 549 -13.66 5.29 15.44
CA GLY A 549 -14.03 6.10 16.61
C GLY A 549 -15.02 7.21 16.23
N GLU A 550 -14.54 8.22 15.52
CA GLU A 550 -15.36 9.32 14.99
C GLU A 550 -14.96 9.66 13.54
N ALA A 551 -15.92 9.86 12.66
CA ALA A 551 -15.65 10.28 11.29
C ALA A 551 -16.71 11.26 10.77
N TRP A 552 -16.28 12.32 10.07
CA TRP A 552 -17.19 13.22 9.38
C TRP A 552 -16.64 13.66 8.03
N SER A 553 -17.53 13.92 7.08
CA SER A 553 -17.15 14.41 5.76
C SER A 553 -18.21 15.27 5.09
N LEU A 554 -17.75 16.10 4.15
CA LEU A 554 -18.55 16.94 3.28
C LEU A 554 -18.13 16.67 1.83
N MET A 555 -19.03 16.12 1.03
CA MET A 555 -18.89 15.98 -0.42
C MET A 555 -19.78 17.02 -1.10
N ASP A 556 -19.18 17.97 -1.81
CA ASP A 556 -19.88 18.97 -2.62
C ASP A 556 -19.58 18.74 -4.11
N VAL A 557 -20.55 18.17 -4.80
CA VAL A 557 -20.53 17.93 -6.24
C VAL A 557 -21.15 19.13 -6.94
N GLY A 558 -20.31 19.95 -7.56
CA GLY A 558 -20.80 21.12 -8.28
C GLY A 558 -21.73 20.77 -9.44
N ASN A 559 -21.49 19.68 -10.17
CA ASN A 559 -22.34 19.22 -11.26
C ASN A 559 -22.33 17.69 -11.41
N LEU A 560 -23.49 17.05 -11.36
CA LEU A 560 -23.66 15.68 -11.85
C LEU A 560 -24.03 15.73 -13.34
N ARG A 561 -23.19 15.19 -14.22
CA ARG A 561 -23.27 15.34 -15.68
C ARG A 561 -23.52 14.03 -16.42
N VAL A 562 -24.27 14.11 -17.53
CA VAL A 562 -24.44 13.02 -18.50
C VAL A 562 -23.71 13.36 -19.80
N GLY A 563 -22.98 12.40 -20.34
CA GLY A 563 -22.13 12.55 -21.51
C GLY A 563 -20.67 12.72 -21.10
N ASP A 564 -20.14 13.92 -21.29
CA ASP A 564 -18.73 14.23 -21.02
C ASP A 564 -18.53 14.93 -19.66
N LYS A 565 -17.36 14.73 -19.04
CA LYS A 565 -17.02 15.29 -17.72
C LYS A 565 -16.98 16.83 -17.68
N ASP A 566 -16.74 17.48 -18.82
CA ASP A 566 -16.58 18.94 -18.90
C ASP A 566 -17.80 19.61 -19.53
N ALA A 567 -18.26 19.08 -20.66
CA ALA A 567 -19.31 19.70 -21.47
C ALA A 567 -20.69 19.02 -21.35
N GLY A 568 -20.81 17.93 -20.59
CA GLY A 568 -22.07 17.18 -20.44
C GLY A 568 -23.19 17.98 -19.78
N SER A 569 -24.44 17.67 -20.13
CA SER A 569 -25.64 18.25 -19.49
C SER A 569 -25.69 17.87 -18.01
N SER A 570 -26.10 18.79 -17.13
CA SER A 570 -26.08 18.55 -15.68
C SER A 570 -27.46 18.42 -15.03
N PHE A 571 -27.57 17.50 -14.08
CA PHE A 571 -28.68 17.38 -13.13
C PHE A 571 -28.62 18.40 -11.98
N GLY A 572 -27.59 19.25 -11.93
CA GLY A 572 -27.37 20.21 -10.86
C GLY A 572 -26.33 19.77 -9.84
N ARG A 573 -26.33 20.45 -8.69
CA ARG A 573 -25.37 20.27 -7.60
C ARG A 573 -25.91 19.29 -6.56
N PHE A 574 -25.04 18.45 -6.02
CA PHE A 574 -25.35 17.55 -4.92
C PHE A 574 -24.39 17.80 -3.77
N VAL A 575 -24.89 17.86 -2.54
CA VAL A 575 -24.07 17.97 -1.33
C VAL A 575 -24.45 16.83 -0.41
N ALA A 576 -23.49 16.00 -0.03
CA ALA A 576 -23.66 14.94 0.95
C ALA A 576 -22.76 15.23 2.16
N GLN A 577 -23.37 15.27 3.33
CA GLN A 577 -22.68 15.36 4.61
C GLN A 577 -22.86 14.05 5.34
N LYS A 578 -21.79 13.56 5.96
CA LYS A 578 -21.80 12.29 6.68
C LYS A 578 -21.14 12.47 8.04
N TYR A 579 -21.75 11.89 9.07
CA TYR A 579 -21.23 11.88 10.43
C TYR A 579 -21.50 10.52 11.09
N GLU A 580 -20.43 9.83 11.46
CA GLU A 580 -20.42 8.48 12.02
C GLU A 580 -19.64 8.44 13.34
N THR A 581 -20.14 7.68 14.31
CA THR A 581 -19.41 7.38 15.57
C THR A 581 -19.55 5.89 15.89
N GLY A 582 -18.44 5.17 16.07
CA GLY A 582 -18.46 3.73 16.39
C GLY A 582 -18.92 2.83 15.23
N SER A 583 -18.82 3.31 13.98
CA SER A 583 -19.09 2.48 12.79
C SER A 583 -17.97 1.47 12.57
N SER A 584 -18.27 0.30 12.02
CA SER A 584 -17.27 -0.74 11.75
C SER A 584 -17.46 -1.43 10.41
N MET A 585 -16.39 -2.05 9.93
CA MET A 585 -16.34 -2.93 8.77
C MET A 585 -15.50 -4.16 9.13
N ILE A 586 -15.95 -5.36 8.77
CA ILE A 586 -15.16 -6.58 8.92
C ILE A 586 -15.12 -7.30 7.58
N ILE A 587 -13.92 -7.65 7.12
CA ILE A 587 -13.70 -8.48 5.93
C ILE A 587 -13.48 -9.91 6.40
N VAL A 588 -14.30 -10.83 5.90
CA VAL A 588 -14.40 -12.23 6.34
C VAL A 588 -14.29 -13.15 5.11
N PRO A 589 -13.53 -14.26 5.21
CA PRO A 589 -13.53 -15.30 4.18
C PRO A 589 -14.87 -16.03 4.02
N GLY A 590 -15.10 -16.64 2.85
CA GLY A 590 -16.22 -17.58 2.65
C GLY A 590 -17.39 -17.08 1.80
N GLY A 591 -17.23 -15.95 1.11
CA GLY A 591 -18.03 -15.67 -0.08
C GLY A 591 -19.55 -15.54 0.10
N ALA A 592 -20.29 -15.55 -1.01
CA ALA A 592 -21.76 -15.51 -1.04
C ALA A 592 -22.42 -16.86 -0.73
N GLY A 593 -21.65 -17.95 -0.83
CA GLY A 593 -22.01 -19.28 -0.39
C GLY A 593 -23.22 -19.86 -1.12
N ASN A 594 -23.72 -20.99 -0.63
CA ASN A 594 -24.78 -21.72 -1.33
C ASN A 594 -26.14 -20.99 -1.28
N VAL A 595 -26.80 -20.90 -2.44
CA VAL A 595 -28.08 -20.19 -2.59
C VAL A 595 -29.10 -21.03 -3.35
N CYS A 596 -30.36 -20.97 -2.91
CA CYS A 596 -31.49 -21.46 -3.68
C CYS A 596 -32.05 -20.36 -4.59
N ALA A 597 -31.61 -20.31 -5.85
CA ALA A 597 -32.06 -19.31 -6.81
C ALA A 597 -33.48 -19.61 -7.32
N GLY A 598 -34.41 -18.66 -7.16
CA GLY A 598 -35.78 -18.79 -7.64
C GLY A 598 -36.68 -19.74 -6.83
N GLY A 599 -36.22 -20.19 -5.66
CA GLY A 599 -36.98 -21.05 -4.74
C GLY A 599 -36.65 -20.76 -3.27
N SER A 600 -36.93 -21.72 -2.39
CA SER A 600 -36.64 -21.68 -0.96
C SER A 600 -36.13 -23.04 -0.47
N GLY A 601 -35.10 -23.05 0.37
CA GLY A 601 -34.59 -24.26 1.01
C GLY A 601 -33.10 -24.16 1.32
N GLY A 602 -32.67 -24.75 2.43
CA GLY A 602 -31.25 -24.78 2.84
C GLY A 602 -30.46 -25.98 2.31
N THR A 603 -31.08 -26.81 1.47
CA THR A 603 -30.45 -27.96 0.82
C THR A 603 -30.84 -27.97 -0.64
N GLU A 604 -30.01 -28.60 -1.48
CA GLU A 604 -30.32 -28.81 -2.90
C GLU A 604 -31.70 -29.44 -3.12
N SER A 605 -32.01 -30.48 -2.33
CA SER A 605 -33.30 -31.18 -2.41
C SER A 605 -34.50 -30.31 -2.06
N ALA A 606 -34.40 -29.48 -1.01
CA ALA A 606 -35.46 -28.57 -0.61
C ALA A 606 -35.64 -27.45 -1.65
N CYS A 607 -34.52 -26.94 -2.18
CA CYS A 607 -34.52 -25.94 -3.22
C CYS A 607 -35.23 -26.44 -4.48
N ALA A 608 -34.85 -27.61 -4.99
CA ALA A 608 -35.48 -28.23 -6.14
C ALA A 608 -36.98 -28.51 -5.91
N ALA A 609 -37.36 -28.97 -4.71
CA ALA A 609 -38.77 -29.20 -4.36
C ALA A 609 -39.62 -27.92 -4.37
N SER A 610 -39.01 -26.76 -4.11
CA SER A 610 -39.66 -25.45 -4.18
C SER A 610 -39.69 -24.83 -5.59
N GLY A 611 -39.10 -25.51 -6.58
CA GLY A 611 -38.95 -25.00 -7.95
C GLY A 611 -37.74 -24.10 -8.17
N GLY A 612 -36.83 -24.01 -7.19
CA GLY A 612 -35.57 -23.29 -7.31
C GLY A 612 -34.42 -24.13 -7.87
N ILE A 613 -33.32 -23.46 -8.18
CA ILE A 613 -32.05 -24.06 -8.61
C ILE A 613 -31.03 -23.86 -7.49
N TRP A 614 -30.37 -24.93 -7.09
CA TRP A 614 -29.29 -24.86 -6.12
C TRP A 614 -28.00 -24.38 -6.80
N GLU A 615 -27.42 -23.32 -6.28
CA GLU A 615 -26.13 -22.78 -6.70
C GLU A 615 -25.11 -23.09 -5.61
N ALA A 616 -24.16 -23.97 -5.91
CA ALA A 616 -23.07 -24.31 -5.01
C ALA A 616 -21.85 -23.45 -5.35
N ARG A 617 -21.69 -22.33 -4.65
CA ARG A 617 -20.78 -21.25 -5.06
C ARG A 617 -19.34 -21.38 -4.57
N GLY A 618 -19.05 -22.43 -3.80
CA GLY A 618 -17.71 -22.71 -3.30
C GLY A 618 -17.51 -22.29 -1.84
N ASP A 619 -16.27 -22.42 -1.38
CA ASP A 619 -15.85 -22.16 0.01
C ASP A 619 -14.94 -20.92 0.11
N GLU A 620 -14.42 -20.39 -1.01
CA GLU A 620 -13.68 -19.14 -1.07
C GLU A 620 -14.62 -17.94 -1.30
N GLY A 621 -14.07 -16.77 -1.64
CA GLY A 621 -14.83 -15.53 -1.81
C GLY A 621 -14.75 -14.58 -0.62
N ILE A 622 -15.35 -13.39 -0.78
CA ILE A 622 -15.26 -12.30 0.18
C ILE A 622 -16.63 -11.96 0.74
N THR A 623 -16.72 -11.87 2.08
CA THR A 623 -17.84 -11.24 2.77
C THR A 623 -17.38 -9.98 3.50
N ILE A 624 -18.09 -8.87 3.30
CA ILE A 624 -17.88 -7.60 3.98
C ILE A 624 -19.09 -7.34 4.87
N GLN A 625 -18.86 -7.30 6.17
CA GLN A 625 -19.88 -6.95 7.17
C GLN A 625 -19.71 -5.48 7.56
N LEU A 626 -20.67 -4.65 7.17
CA LEU A 626 -20.68 -3.22 7.45
C LEU A 626 -21.65 -2.91 8.59
N LYS A 627 -21.23 -2.07 9.52
CA LYS A 627 -22.06 -1.46 10.55
C LYS A 627 -21.89 0.05 10.49
N GLN A 628 -22.87 0.75 9.95
CA GLN A 628 -22.88 2.21 9.84
C GLN A 628 -23.79 2.80 10.93
N ILE A 629 -23.19 3.47 11.90
CA ILE A 629 -23.89 4.21 12.94
C ILE A 629 -23.91 5.68 12.51
N LEU A 630 -25.06 6.14 12.01
CA LEU A 630 -25.24 7.54 11.64
C LEU A 630 -25.60 8.32 12.91
N ALA A 631 -24.67 9.17 13.35
CA ALA A 631 -24.83 9.94 14.57
C ALA A 631 -25.77 11.13 14.36
N LYS A 632 -26.45 11.53 15.43
CA LYS A 632 -27.30 12.73 15.44
C LYS A 632 -26.45 13.98 15.23
N GLU A 633 -27.04 15.00 14.61
CA GLU A 633 -26.39 16.30 14.42
C GLU A 633 -25.83 16.88 15.73
N VAL A 634 -24.57 17.33 15.67
CA VAL A 634 -23.88 18.07 16.74
C VAL A 634 -23.54 19.49 16.29
N SER A 635 -23.33 19.69 14.99
CA SER A 635 -23.06 21.00 14.36
C SER A 635 -23.28 20.93 12.84
N ASP A 636 -23.27 22.09 12.17
CA ASP A 636 -23.35 22.15 10.71
C ASP A 636 -22.30 21.29 9.98
N ALA A 637 -21.11 21.09 10.57
CA ALA A 637 -20.04 20.26 10.00
C ALA A 637 -20.16 18.77 10.40
N ARG A 638 -20.88 18.48 11.48
CA ARG A 638 -21.06 17.14 12.06
C ARG A 638 -22.53 16.78 12.07
N LYS A 639 -23.01 16.45 10.88
CA LYS A 639 -24.37 15.99 10.64
C LYS A 639 -24.43 15.11 9.40
N ASN A 640 -25.55 14.43 9.24
CA ASN A 640 -25.86 13.64 8.07
C ASN A 640 -26.95 14.35 7.28
N ALA A 641 -26.63 14.82 6.07
CA ALA A 641 -27.57 15.59 5.26
C ALA A 641 -27.33 15.35 3.77
N LEU A 642 -28.41 15.42 2.99
CA LEU A 642 -28.36 15.36 1.53
C LEU A 642 -29.06 16.57 0.93
N THR A 643 -28.34 17.34 0.12
CA THR A 643 -28.90 18.48 -0.63
C THR A 643 -28.80 18.22 -2.12
N TRP A 644 -29.89 18.46 -2.84
CA TRP A 644 -29.90 18.55 -4.31
C TRP A 644 -30.34 19.94 -4.73
N GLU A 645 -29.54 20.61 -5.56
CA GLU A 645 -29.75 21.99 -6.01
C GLU A 645 -29.81 22.10 -7.55
N THR A 646 -30.86 22.75 -8.07
CA THR A 646 -31.08 22.97 -9.50
C THR A 646 -31.42 24.43 -9.81
N ASN A 647 -31.39 24.83 -11.09
CA ASN A 647 -31.76 26.19 -11.54
C ASN A 647 -30.94 27.31 -10.88
N ARG A 648 -29.64 27.07 -10.67
CA ARG A 648 -28.71 28.06 -10.13
C ARG A 648 -28.56 29.25 -11.07
N GLN A 649 -28.41 30.44 -10.49
CA GLN A 649 -27.91 31.60 -11.22
C GLN A 649 -26.48 31.35 -11.70
N VAL A 650 -26.07 32.05 -12.76
CA VAL A 650 -24.69 32.02 -13.26
C VAL A 650 -24.02 33.37 -13.04
N ASP A 651 -22.72 33.35 -12.79
CA ASP A 651 -21.90 34.56 -12.72
C ASP A 651 -21.62 35.15 -14.11
N SER A 652 -20.83 36.24 -14.16
CA SER A 652 -20.45 36.90 -15.42
C SER A 652 -19.63 36.02 -16.38
N SER A 653 -19.08 34.91 -15.88
CA SER A 653 -18.28 33.94 -16.63
C SER A 653 -19.12 32.71 -17.03
N GLY A 654 -20.42 32.70 -16.71
CA GLY A 654 -21.32 31.57 -16.98
C GLY A 654 -21.20 30.42 -15.99
N LYS A 655 -20.46 30.59 -14.87
CA LYS A 655 -20.32 29.54 -13.85
C LYS A 655 -21.50 29.57 -12.88
N PRO A 656 -22.12 28.42 -12.55
CA PRO A 656 -23.20 28.37 -11.56
C PRO A 656 -22.77 28.89 -10.18
N ILE A 657 -23.65 29.65 -9.53
CA ILE A 657 -23.48 30.19 -8.18
C ILE A 657 -24.24 29.29 -7.20
N ASN A 658 -23.54 28.70 -6.24
CA ASN A 658 -24.12 27.81 -5.23
C ASN A 658 -25.14 28.55 -4.34
N ASN A 659 -26.16 27.82 -3.87
CA ASN A 659 -27.24 28.30 -3.00
C ASN A 659 -28.14 29.40 -3.60
N THR A 660 -28.16 29.56 -4.92
CA THR A 660 -29.05 30.51 -5.61
C THR A 660 -30.25 29.83 -6.29
N GLY A 661 -30.20 28.51 -6.41
CA GLY A 661 -31.21 27.70 -7.07
C GLY A 661 -32.28 27.14 -6.13
N SER A 662 -33.17 26.33 -6.69
CA SER A 662 -34.13 25.55 -5.91
C SER A 662 -33.42 24.35 -5.27
N ARG A 663 -33.68 24.09 -3.98
CA ARG A 663 -33.03 23.01 -3.23
C ARG A 663 -34.01 22.06 -2.58
N LEU A 664 -33.71 20.76 -2.62
CA LEU A 664 -34.30 19.73 -1.77
C LEU A 664 -33.23 19.34 -0.73
N VAL A 665 -33.56 19.45 0.55
CA VAL A 665 -32.64 19.11 1.66
C VAL A 665 -33.30 18.06 2.54
N LEU A 666 -32.63 16.92 2.71
CA LEU A 666 -32.93 15.94 3.75
C LEU A 666 -31.91 16.18 4.86
N ASP A 667 -32.35 16.57 6.06
CA ASP A 667 -31.48 17.01 7.14
C ASP A 667 -31.58 16.10 8.37
N ASP A 668 -30.48 16.04 9.13
CA ASP A 668 -30.26 15.21 10.32
C ASP A 668 -30.73 13.75 10.15
N ILE A 669 -30.10 13.04 9.20
CA ILE A 669 -30.33 11.61 8.95
C ILE A 669 -29.56 10.76 9.98
N HIS A 670 -30.22 10.11 10.92
CA HIS A 670 -29.53 9.34 11.97
C HIS A 670 -30.17 7.99 12.25
N THR A 671 -29.40 7.05 12.78
CA THR A 671 -29.89 5.73 13.22
C THR A 671 -30.26 5.76 14.69
N SER A 672 -31.15 4.86 15.11
CA SER A 672 -31.40 4.55 16.51
C SER A 672 -31.84 3.09 16.68
N ASP A 673 -31.84 2.61 17.92
CA ASP A 673 -32.34 1.31 18.31
C ASP A 673 -33.85 1.34 18.65
N GLY A 674 -34.50 2.50 18.48
CA GLY A 674 -35.94 2.69 18.68
C GLY A 674 -36.37 2.95 20.13
N GLY A 675 -35.41 3.17 21.04
CA GLY A 675 -35.67 3.56 22.43
C GLY A 675 -34.40 3.72 23.26
N ASP A 676 -34.56 4.36 24.40
CA ASP A 676 -33.59 4.47 25.50
C ASP A 676 -33.72 3.22 26.39
N PHE A 677 -32.81 2.25 26.24
CA PHE A 677 -32.85 1.00 27.01
C PHE A 677 -31.93 1.02 28.24
N ASP A 678 -31.01 1.99 28.35
CA ASP A 678 -30.12 2.14 29.51
C ASP A 678 -30.60 3.20 30.53
N GLY A 679 -31.59 4.01 30.17
CA GLY A 679 -32.27 4.99 30.99
C GLY A 679 -31.56 6.34 31.10
N ASP A 680 -30.65 6.67 30.18
CA ASP A 680 -29.87 7.91 30.18
C ASP A 680 -30.63 9.13 29.59
N GLY A 681 -31.80 8.90 29.00
CA GLY A 681 -32.65 9.91 28.36
C GLY A 681 -32.38 10.12 26.87
N VAL A 682 -31.53 9.30 26.24
CA VAL A 682 -31.20 9.32 24.81
C VAL A 682 -31.52 7.95 24.20
N ASP A 683 -32.08 7.94 22.99
CA ASP A 683 -32.29 6.66 22.29
C ASP A 683 -30.92 5.98 22.03
N ASP A 684 -30.82 4.70 22.38
CA ASP A 684 -29.63 3.90 22.11
C ASP A 684 -29.35 3.84 20.60
N ASN A 685 -28.07 3.75 20.22
CA ASN A 685 -27.67 3.64 18.81
C ASN A 685 -26.54 2.63 18.63
N THR A 686 -26.75 1.41 19.12
CA THR A 686 -25.73 0.35 19.07
C THR A 686 -25.85 -0.55 17.84
N PHE A 687 -27.02 -0.59 17.18
CA PHE A 687 -27.28 -1.48 16.08
C PHE A 687 -26.79 -0.91 14.73
N GLY A 688 -27.14 0.35 14.43
CA GLY A 688 -26.83 1.03 13.17
C GLY A 688 -27.54 0.43 11.95
N ILE A 689 -27.10 0.82 10.76
CA ILE A 689 -27.39 0.10 9.50
C ILE A 689 -26.35 -1.00 9.37
N ARG A 690 -26.80 -2.25 9.36
CA ARG A 690 -25.95 -3.42 9.16
C ARG A 690 -26.15 -3.97 7.76
N THR A 691 -25.07 -4.11 7.01
CA THR A 691 -25.09 -4.67 5.66
C THR A 691 -24.04 -5.76 5.56
N ASP A 692 -24.50 -7.00 5.35
CA ASP A 692 -23.64 -8.13 5.01
C ASP A 692 -23.62 -8.22 3.48
N LEU A 693 -22.47 -7.99 2.86
CA LEU A 693 -22.26 -8.04 1.41
C LEU A 693 -21.26 -9.13 1.09
N SER A 694 -21.72 -10.17 0.41
CA SER A 694 -20.91 -11.32 0.03
C SER A 694 -20.80 -11.43 -1.48
N VAL A 695 -19.61 -11.72 -1.99
CA VAL A 695 -19.30 -11.70 -3.42
C VAL A 695 -18.46 -12.93 -3.80
N ASP A 696 -18.95 -13.66 -4.80
CA ASP A 696 -18.25 -14.74 -5.51
C ASP A 696 -18.21 -14.47 -7.02
N VAL A 697 -17.30 -15.15 -7.71
CA VAL A 697 -17.23 -15.30 -9.17
C VAL A 697 -17.74 -16.69 -9.54
N TYR A 698 -18.98 -16.80 -9.98
CA TYR A 698 -19.64 -18.10 -10.15
C TYR A 698 -20.15 -18.34 -11.58
N GLN A 699 -20.33 -19.61 -11.97
CA GLN A 699 -21.00 -19.97 -13.22
C GLN A 699 -22.50 -19.64 -13.15
N THR A 700 -22.95 -18.69 -13.97
CA THR A 700 -24.31 -18.15 -13.89
C THR A 700 -25.18 -18.59 -15.05
N LYS A 701 -26.46 -18.80 -14.77
CA LYS A 701 -27.45 -19.15 -15.79
C LYS A 701 -27.82 -17.91 -16.62
N VAL A 702 -27.49 -17.94 -17.91
CA VAL A 702 -27.92 -16.93 -18.89
C VAL A 702 -28.86 -17.56 -19.90
N VAL A 703 -30.05 -16.99 -20.08
CA VAL A 703 -31.04 -17.50 -21.03
C VAL A 703 -31.22 -16.56 -22.22
N LYS A 704 -31.48 -17.14 -23.39
CA LYS A 704 -31.84 -16.37 -24.58
C LYS A 704 -33.19 -15.69 -24.39
N LYS A 705 -33.25 -14.38 -24.67
CA LYS A 705 -34.46 -13.57 -24.45
C LYS A 705 -35.49 -13.67 -25.59
N THR A 706 -35.04 -13.95 -26.80
CA THR A 706 -35.87 -14.00 -28.03
C THR A 706 -35.39 -15.13 -28.95
N ASP A 707 -36.29 -15.65 -29.78
CA ASP A 707 -35.92 -16.60 -30.83
C ASP A 707 -35.05 -15.93 -31.91
N GLY A 708 -34.20 -16.71 -32.59
CA GLY A 708 -33.40 -16.26 -33.73
C GLY A 708 -31.93 -16.00 -33.40
N ALA A 709 -31.24 -15.22 -34.24
CA ALA A 709 -29.85 -14.84 -34.01
C ALA A 709 -29.74 -13.71 -32.98
N ASP A 710 -28.70 -13.73 -32.15
CA ASP A 710 -28.33 -12.58 -31.33
C ASP A 710 -27.44 -11.58 -32.09
N ALA A 711 -26.90 -10.56 -31.39
CA ALA A 711 -26.05 -9.52 -31.97
C ALA A 711 -24.74 -10.07 -32.58
N LEU A 712 -24.29 -11.25 -32.14
CA LEU A 712 -23.10 -11.94 -32.65
C LEU A 712 -23.44 -13.04 -33.67
N GLY A 713 -24.73 -13.16 -34.05
CA GLY A 713 -25.19 -14.12 -35.05
C GLY A 713 -25.46 -15.52 -34.52
N VAL A 714 -25.38 -15.76 -33.20
CA VAL A 714 -25.60 -17.09 -32.61
C VAL A 714 -27.09 -17.38 -32.49
N VAL A 715 -27.56 -18.43 -33.16
CA VAL A 715 -28.98 -18.80 -33.23
C VAL A 715 -29.39 -19.66 -32.04
N GLY A 716 -30.57 -19.40 -31.49
CA GLY A 716 -31.21 -20.22 -30.45
C GLY A 716 -32.69 -19.87 -30.27
N ALA A 717 -33.40 -20.63 -29.45
CA ALA A 717 -34.78 -20.35 -29.05
C ALA A 717 -34.84 -19.59 -27.71
N ARG A 718 -35.92 -18.83 -27.50
CA ARG A 718 -36.18 -18.17 -26.23
C ARG A 718 -36.21 -19.20 -25.10
N GLY A 719 -35.43 -18.96 -24.06
CA GLY A 719 -35.31 -19.85 -22.90
C GLY A 719 -34.13 -20.83 -22.97
N ASP A 720 -33.50 -21.00 -24.13
CA ASP A 720 -32.26 -21.78 -24.23
C ASP A 720 -31.15 -21.13 -23.39
N GLU A 721 -30.38 -21.94 -22.68
CA GLU A 721 -29.25 -21.48 -21.87
C GLU A 721 -28.01 -21.24 -22.74
N LYS A 722 -27.31 -20.14 -22.50
CA LYS A 722 -26.00 -19.85 -23.10
C LYS A 722 -24.95 -20.72 -22.40
N ILE A 723 -24.24 -21.53 -23.17
CA ILE A 723 -23.15 -22.39 -22.71
C ILE A 723 -21.88 -21.99 -23.46
N MET A 724 -20.81 -21.70 -22.73
CA MET A 724 -19.50 -21.38 -23.28
C MET A 724 -18.94 -22.61 -23.97
N ASP A 725 -18.44 -22.40 -25.19
CA ASP A 725 -17.98 -23.45 -26.08
C ASP A 725 -16.85 -22.89 -26.95
N PRO A 726 -15.58 -23.12 -26.59
CA PRO A 726 -14.43 -22.62 -27.35
C PRO A 726 -14.36 -23.15 -28.79
N ALA A 727 -15.06 -24.27 -29.09
CA ALA A 727 -15.13 -24.79 -30.45
C ALA A 727 -16.17 -24.04 -31.33
N ALA A 728 -17.09 -23.29 -30.71
CA ALA A 728 -18.01 -22.43 -31.44
C ALA A 728 -17.30 -21.15 -31.90
N GLY A 729 -17.58 -20.69 -33.13
CA GLY A 729 -16.92 -19.51 -33.70
C GLY A 729 -17.13 -18.21 -32.89
N ALA A 730 -18.22 -18.12 -32.12
CA ALA A 730 -18.49 -17.00 -31.20
C ALA A 730 -18.12 -17.29 -29.74
N GLY A 731 -17.53 -18.46 -29.46
CA GLY A 731 -17.15 -18.91 -28.11
C GLY A 731 -18.31 -19.43 -27.24
N TYR A 732 -19.53 -19.54 -27.77
CA TYR A 732 -20.68 -20.11 -27.06
C TYR A 732 -21.75 -20.67 -28.02
N ARG A 733 -22.68 -21.45 -27.44
CA ARG A 733 -23.90 -21.94 -28.08
C ARG A 733 -25.11 -21.84 -27.15
N TYR A 734 -26.30 -21.88 -27.73
CA TYR A 734 -27.56 -21.96 -26.98
C TYR A 734 -28.03 -23.41 -26.86
N VAL A 735 -28.51 -23.80 -25.68
CA VAL A 735 -28.88 -25.18 -25.34
C VAL A 735 -30.22 -25.20 -24.61
N SER A 736 -31.21 -25.89 -25.17
CA SER A 736 -32.57 -25.95 -24.60
C SER A 736 -32.68 -26.78 -23.32
N SER A 737 -31.78 -27.74 -23.14
CA SER A 737 -31.74 -28.62 -21.96
C SER A 737 -30.29 -29.01 -21.67
N PRO A 738 -29.55 -28.14 -20.95
CA PRO A 738 -28.14 -28.38 -20.63
C PRO A 738 -27.93 -29.66 -19.83
N THR A 739 -26.86 -30.38 -20.16
CA THR A 739 -26.34 -31.49 -19.35
C THR A 739 -25.56 -30.96 -18.15
N THR A 740 -25.22 -31.81 -17.18
CA THR A 740 -24.35 -31.41 -16.04
C THR A 740 -23.03 -30.80 -16.51
N ALA A 741 -22.39 -31.40 -17.52
CA ALA A 741 -21.16 -30.85 -18.10
C ALA A 741 -21.36 -29.51 -18.82
N ASP A 742 -22.55 -29.26 -19.38
CA ASP A 742 -22.87 -27.94 -19.93
C ASP A 742 -23.00 -26.90 -18.80
N LEU A 743 -23.51 -27.28 -17.61
CA LEU A 743 -23.67 -26.35 -16.49
C LEU A 743 -22.33 -25.81 -15.97
N ASP A 744 -21.30 -26.65 -15.97
CA ASP A 744 -19.93 -26.27 -15.60
C ASP A 744 -19.32 -25.26 -16.60
N ASN A 745 -19.88 -25.19 -17.81
CA ASN A 745 -19.47 -24.27 -18.88
C ASN A 745 -20.45 -23.10 -19.04
N ARG A 746 -21.27 -22.79 -18.04
CA ARG A 746 -22.07 -21.56 -18.03
C ARG A 746 -21.15 -20.32 -17.99
N PRO A 747 -21.62 -19.17 -18.50
CA PRO A 747 -20.88 -17.91 -18.39
C PRO A 747 -20.55 -17.58 -16.93
N LEU A 748 -19.31 -17.18 -16.69
CA LEU A 748 -18.90 -16.65 -15.39
C LEU A 748 -19.51 -15.26 -15.17
N GLY A 749 -19.87 -14.97 -13.93
CA GLY A 749 -20.38 -13.68 -13.50
C GLY A 749 -20.20 -13.48 -12.00
N PHE A 750 -20.57 -12.30 -11.52
CA PHE A 750 -20.58 -12.01 -10.09
C PHE A 750 -21.84 -12.57 -9.46
N ALA A 751 -21.68 -13.30 -8.37
CA ALA A 751 -22.74 -13.74 -7.50
C ALA A 751 -22.67 -12.94 -6.21
N VAL A 752 -23.61 -12.01 -6.05
CA VAL A 752 -23.65 -11.08 -4.93
C VAL A 752 -24.85 -11.42 -4.05
N ARG A 753 -24.59 -11.60 -2.75
CA ARG A 753 -25.62 -11.70 -1.72
C ARG A 753 -25.50 -10.51 -0.79
N ALA A 754 -26.59 -9.78 -0.61
CA ALA A 754 -26.62 -8.64 0.28
C ALA A 754 -27.79 -8.76 1.26
N ARG A 755 -27.54 -8.54 2.55
CA ARG A 755 -28.59 -8.39 3.56
C ARG A 755 -28.40 -7.10 4.32
N SER A 756 -29.36 -6.19 4.23
CA SER A 756 -29.32 -4.90 4.93
C SER A 756 -30.43 -4.80 5.97
N ARG A 757 -30.07 -4.39 7.19
CA ARG A 757 -30.95 -4.36 8.36
C ARG A 757 -30.71 -3.13 9.21
N PHE A 758 -31.77 -2.50 9.68
CA PHE A 758 -31.71 -1.45 10.71
C PHE A 758 -32.97 -1.46 11.58
N LYS A 759 -32.83 -1.07 12.84
CA LYS A 759 -33.95 -0.96 13.79
C LYS A 759 -34.77 0.29 13.51
N GLU A 760 -34.12 1.45 13.46
CA GLU A 760 -34.72 2.73 13.10
C GLU A 760 -33.74 3.60 12.30
N LEU A 761 -34.24 4.24 11.25
CA LEU A 761 -33.59 5.31 10.49
C LEU A 761 -34.51 6.53 10.50
N SER A 762 -34.00 7.65 11.00
CA SER A 762 -34.74 8.88 11.20
C SER A 762 -34.23 9.98 10.26
N ILE A 763 -35.13 10.81 9.77
CA ILE A 763 -34.84 12.07 9.06
C ILE A 763 -35.62 13.16 9.77
N ASN A 764 -34.95 14.18 10.31
CA ASN A 764 -35.63 15.21 11.10
C ASN A 764 -36.56 16.07 10.23
N ASN A 765 -36.09 16.51 9.07
CA ASN A 765 -36.87 17.36 8.17
C ASN A 765 -36.47 17.15 6.71
N ILE A 766 -37.47 17.29 5.83
CA ILE A 766 -37.28 17.39 4.39
C ILE A 766 -37.75 18.78 3.97
N ASP A 767 -36.81 19.63 3.57
CA ASP A 767 -37.05 21.02 3.23
C ASP A 767 -36.95 21.26 1.72
N LEU A 768 -37.84 22.11 1.22
CA LEU A 768 -37.80 22.68 -0.11
C LEU A 768 -37.45 24.16 0.01
N PHE A 769 -36.34 24.57 -0.60
CA PHE A 769 -35.94 25.96 -0.67
C PHE A 769 -36.28 26.52 -2.04
N HIS A 770 -37.03 27.61 -2.06
CA HIS A 770 -37.31 28.37 -3.28
C HIS A 770 -36.49 29.66 -3.31
N PRO A 771 -35.84 30.03 -4.44
CA PRO A 771 -34.98 31.22 -4.53
C PRO A 771 -35.65 32.53 -4.09
N THR A 772 -36.96 32.66 -4.30
CA THR A 772 -37.75 33.84 -3.95
C THR A 772 -38.65 33.67 -2.73
N GLY A 773 -38.76 32.45 -2.18
CA GLY A 773 -39.72 32.09 -1.13
C GLY A 773 -39.10 31.65 0.19
N GLY A 774 -37.80 31.36 0.23
CA GLY A 774 -37.12 30.83 1.40
C GLY A 774 -37.37 29.33 1.63
N PRO A 775 -36.92 28.78 2.78
CA PRO A 775 -37.19 27.39 3.18
C PRO A 775 -38.67 27.15 3.48
N GLN A 776 -39.17 26.00 3.04
CA GLN A 776 -40.42 25.41 3.51
C GLN A 776 -40.23 23.92 3.80
N THR A 777 -40.55 23.51 5.03
CA THR A 777 -40.53 22.09 5.41
C THR A 777 -41.71 21.37 4.78
N ALA A 778 -41.41 20.39 3.93
CA ALA A 778 -42.40 19.54 3.28
C ALA A 778 -42.81 18.36 4.18
N VAL A 779 -41.86 17.78 4.92
CA VAL A 779 -42.09 16.65 5.82
C VAL A 779 -41.27 16.84 7.09
N TYR A 780 -41.88 16.57 8.25
CA TYR A 780 -41.22 16.61 9.56
C TYR A 780 -41.22 15.21 10.18
N GLY A 781 -40.06 14.78 10.70
CA GLY A 781 -39.88 13.57 11.50
C GLY A 781 -40.24 12.27 10.76
N VAL A 782 -39.51 11.94 9.70
CA VAL A 782 -39.64 10.62 9.05
C VAL A 782 -38.92 9.58 9.91
N LYS A 783 -39.62 8.52 10.30
CA LYS A 783 -39.03 7.35 10.94
C LYS A 783 -39.33 6.10 10.13
N MET A 784 -38.29 5.38 9.72
CA MET A 784 -38.40 4.07 9.09
C MET A 784 -37.92 3.04 10.11
N GLN A 785 -38.68 1.96 10.32
CA GLN A 785 -38.40 0.98 11.37
C GLN A 785 -38.47 -0.46 10.86
N ASN A 786 -37.75 -1.35 11.54
CA ASN A 786 -37.74 -2.81 11.31
C ASN A 786 -37.46 -3.18 9.85
N PHE A 787 -36.43 -2.57 9.27
CA PHE A 787 -36.01 -2.86 7.92
C PHE A 787 -35.12 -4.10 7.91
N ASP A 788 -35.46 -5.08 7.08
CA ASP A 788 -34.64 -6.25 6.76
C ASP A 788 -34.93 -6.60 5.30
N ILE A 789 -33.92 -6.43 4.45
CA ILE A 789 -34.00 -6.78 3.04
C ILE A 789 -32.86 -7.72 2.70
N GLU A 790 -33.19 -8.78 1.98
CA GLU A 790 -32.22 -9.69 1.39
C GLU A 790 -32.31 -9.60 -0.13
N ALA A 791 -31.16 -9.46 -0.78
CA ALA A 791 -31.03 -9.45 -2.23
C ALA A 791 -29.99 -10.50 -2.64
N ASN A 792 -30.36 -11.30 -3.63
CA ASN A 792 -29.46 -12.23 -4.30
C ASN A 792 -29.39 -11.81 -5.76
N LEU A 793 -28.24 -11.32 -6.20
CA LEU A 793 -27.99 -10.83 -7.54
C LEU A 793 -26.95 -11.72 -8.20
N THR A 794 -27.26 -12.20 -9.41
CA THR A 794 -26.25 -12.75 -10.32
C THR A 794 -26.12 -11.81 -11.49
N ALA A 795 -24.92 -11.27 -11.68
CA ALA A 795 -24.62 -10.34 -12.74
C ALA A 795 -23.65 -10.99 -13.71
N THR A 796 -24.11 -11.23 -14.94
CA THR A 796 -23.22 -11.56 -16.04
C THR A 796 -22.82 -10.32 -16.78
N PRO A 797 -21.53 -10.12 -16.98
CA PRO A 797 -21.10 -9.19 -18.00
C PRO A 797 -21.66 -9.65 -19.36
N ILE A 798 -22.29 -8.72 -20.09
CA ILE A 798 -22.84 -8.99 -21.42
C ILE A 798 -22.00 -8.22 -22.45
N PRO A 799 -21.54 -8.86 -23.54
CA PRO A 799 -20.83 -8.21 -24.64
C PRO A 799 -21.63 -7.09 -25.33
#